data_AF-A0A0W8DTL0-F1
#
_entry.id   AF-A0A0W8DTL0-F1
#
_cell.length_a   1.000
_cell.length_b   1.000
_cell.length_c   1.000
_cell.angle_alpha   90.00
_cell.angle_beta   90.00
_cell.angle_gamma   90.00
#
_symmetry.space_group_name_H-M   'P 1'
#
loop_
_entity.id
_entity.type
_entity.pdbx_description
1 polymer ?
#
loop_
_entity_poly.entity_id
_entity_poly.type
_entity_poly.pdbx_seq_one_letter_code
_entity_poly.pdbx_strand_id
1 'polypeptide(L)'
;MWTVLFGDNEDDAGSAQPTRALDAARDAVALEPLTPSTPPPQPQPQPQPRRTNPVPEKTGGEGDDTPMAMLLKRLNNLMVKVGEHEFEKRTLVDQMEKERKLLTNKISDLEKQMEDLKDQNVQLQYKIEYNSEPMLMERVQDVTDMRDALAAVKKQLEAELQEKETELREMKAAMTAKDKELSSLREEYEKQIEDLTAEREAAKQEAADAVRVASEAASEKYEEQLKEKDGALKSIQEEKETLETSLAEKEKALLEAEATTAEMQRSLEQVQSQGETDANIVEELRQQLEQSTQDYEQKLQQLKDEGQQKLEALEKHAQEQEDIATEKVQELEDYKHDCVELWKINEDLKQQIALTSAETMIKHAELRENALSGQTVLQDKVAELENQLEELQEQLNRKNQEIAELQAEAESRTMVDGEASGEDDDKFVVVGGDGGAISILTEQVATAQRELTEAMELNLHLNNRNAWLEEQYQMLSSVQSEGDDEQEESGVAKPPPEERIAALEQELQEARRAENEKAEHVSNLEQNYSALSTEFDRLHSAHNELLEVKQTDDAALNTLKLELESLRLSQTDASDKDQALYAKDQELAGDVERLGGVENQLQQTHDALVKAQNDLAEAQAVNANLEQELNELRSISAAASKNDEHLAATQHELNQVRAEKDAVVVQLTQSQASVHELQLKIQELEGIVNSLMNDKKSLEQQLQNLQEMAQENMEGSYELQTNLESTMEELEKTQAQLRAEQEKSVALQQSVEDVKQSSASREELERAQSEIARLEQQVRHFHGLEQSLNQQLQEAVRSKDAIAAELQAARSERVAAEEEHKRLKVSYEQATAQLSSAQTSTSELQCTNDDLSHSLEQTRAKAMQAEQQMNAMRVEHSEMQKQVETLTKKNLSLVSEIQGMRDEADKQQQAARGQLEQFKAAHADVQRQLAETTQTLQGKEAEVAAAAQHSQAKVTQLEDLVNRYKADKQASDQQLAQLNSECERLRQVQHEAKTTMERSQHELEQIRLQLNSIQQEKNSLEAEIGQLRGLSDEKAHLLQEAEEQKLVNQRLEETNRELEGLLQKSKAYCEELSRDSEDKVSRVQEFARHVEQEARDEIDRIAHENGVLRDELEQLAQARFEETNAHDELRVKLAELQAENNVLSARAHRLTQQLSQYTDLPEDDELAAAGQGQTPDLWELLSSGMEQLKADLELASKYAASIDASSVDGGIGDESFTVAN
;
A
#
# COMPACT_ATOMS: atom_id res chain seq x y z
N MET A 1 11.86 29.52 -45.06
CA MET A 1 11.92 29.77 -46.51
C MET A 1 10.50 29.64 -47.04
N TRP A 2 9.87 30.71 -47.56
CA TRP A 2 8.59 30.78 -48.30
C TRP A 2 7.36 29.98 -47.78
N THR A 3 6.15 30.52 -47.56
CA THR A 3 5.61 31.91 -47.46
C THR A 3 4.12 31.82 -47.09
N VAL A 4 3.65 32.66 -46.14
CA VAL A 4 2.35 33.42 -46.15
C VAL A 4 1.03 32.59 -46.28
N LEU A 5 0.07 32.68 -45.35
CA LEU A 5 -0.91 33.78 -45.18
C LEU A 5 -1.35 34.02 -43.71
N PHE A 6 -1.67 35.29 -43.42
CA PHE A 6 -2.20 35.97 -42.22
C PHE A 6 -3.16 35.21 -41.26
N GLY A 7 -3.31 35.60 -39.98
CA GLY A 7 -2.60 36.63 -39.21
C GLY A 7 -3.44 37.32 -38.10
N ASP A 8 -2.93 37.27 -36.87
CA ASP A 8 -2.88 38.26 -35.76
C ASP A 8 -4.11 39.09 -35.27
N ASN A 9 -4.22 39.11 -33.92
CA ASN A 9 -4.51 40.25 -33.01
C ASN A 9 -5.92 40.70 -32.53
N GLU A 10 -6.01 40.75 -31.19
CA GLU A 10 -6.44 41.87 -30.29
C GLU A 10 -7.90 42.36 -30.17
N ASP A 11 -8.40 42.24 -28.93
CA ASP A 11 -9.04 43.25 -28.05
C ASP A 11 -10.13 44.24 -28.53
N ASP A 12 -11.32 44.05 -27.92
CA ASP A 12 -12.15 45.05 -27.21
C ASP A 12 -13.03 46.10 -27.98
N ALA A 13 -14.06 46.58 -27.27
CA ALA A 13 -14.78 47.86 -27.40
C ALA A 13 -15.59 48.23 -28.69
N GLY A 14 -16.76 47.61 -28.86
CA GLY A 14 -18.06 48.32 -28.77
C GLY A 14 -18.62 49.25 -29.89
N SER A 15 -19.97 49.41 -29.86
CA SER A 15 -20.82 50.35 -30.65
C SER A 15 -20.95 50.09 -32.17
N ALA A 16 -22.02 50.45 -32.91
CA ALA A 16 -23.36 51.03 -32.66
C ALA A 16 -24.38 50.39 -33.65
N GLN A 17 -25.69 50.25 -33.39
CA GLN A 17 -26.80 51.23 -33.57
C GLN A 17 -26.75 52.10 -34.86
N PRO A 18 -27.90 52.52 -35.49
CA PRO A 18 -29.13 52.97 -34.81
C PRO A 18 -30.51 52.76 -35.53
N THR A 19 -31.56 53.40 -35.00
CA THR A 19 -32.91 53.74 -35.57
C THR A 19 -33.96 52.63 -35.72
N ARG A 20 -35.28 52.85 -35.49
CA ARG A 20 -36.11 54.05 -35.14
C ARG A 20 -37.28 53.56 -34.24
N ALA A 21 -37.66 54.22 -33.13
CA ALA A 21 -38.58 55.37 -33.00
C ALA A 21 -40.06 55.08 -33.38
N LEU A 22 -41.11 55.55 -32.68
CA LEU A 22 -41.32 56.36 -31.45
C LEU A 22 -42.81 56.22 -31.02
N ASP A 23 -43.14 56.56 -29.76
CA ASP A 23 -44.37 57.23 -29.21
C ASP A 23 -45.82 56.92 -29.73
N ALA A 24 -46.91 57.19 -28.99
CA ALA A 24 -47.20 57.28 -27.54
C ALA A 24 -48.72 57.50 -27.31
N ALA A 25 -49.21 57.11 -26.12
CA ALA A 25 -50.28 57.74 -25.32
C ALA A 25 -51.76 57.93 -25.81
N ARG A 26 -52.66 57.51 -24.91
CA ARG A 26 -53.94 58.14 -24.45
C ARG A 26 -55.34 57.75 -24.97
N ASP A 27 -56.16 57.41 -23.97
CA ASP A 27 -57.54 57.86 -23.68
C ASP A 27 -58.77 57.39 -24.52
N ALA A 28 -59.27 56.21 -24.12
CA ALA A 28 -60.60 55.98 -23.53
C ALA A 28 -61.89 55.74 -24.38
N VAL A 29 -62.86 55.11 -23.69
CA VAL A 29 -64.33 55.00 -23.93
C VAL A 29 -64.87 53.78 -24.74
N ALA A 30 -65.35 52.79 -23.96
CA ALA A 30 -66.58 51.98 -24.11
C ALA A 30 -66.76 50.83 -25.15
N LEU A 31 -67.39 49.74 -24.67
CA LEU A 31 -68.46 48.88 -25.25
C LEU A 31 -68.38 48.57 -26.77
N GLU A 32 -68.26 47.32 -27.27
CA GLU A 32 -69.07 46.10 -27.03
C GLU A 32 -68.35 44.84 -27.56
N PRO A 33 -68.73 43.61 -27.14
CA PRO A 33 -68.39 42.35 -27.82
C PRO A 33 -69.49 41.87 -28.79
N LEU A 34 -69.11 41.53 -30.02
CA LEU A 34 -69.95 40.91 -31.06
C LEU A 34 -69.09 39.85 -31.79
N THR A 35 -69.53 38.66 -32.22
CA THR A 35 -70.80 37.88 -32.06
C THR A 35 -70.46 36.39 -32.31
N PRO A 36 -71.38 35.44 -32.04
CA PRO A 36 -72.06 34.82 -33.18
C PRO A 36 -73.59 34.66 -33.02
N SER A 37 -74.33 35.07 -34.07
CA SER A 37 -75.53 34.41 -34.63
C SER A 37 -76.68 33.90 -33.73
N THR A 38 -77.28 34.83 -32.99
CA THR A 38 -78.75 35.14 -32.94
C THR A 38 -79.62 34.76 -34.19
N PRO A 39 -80.99 34.83 -34.19
CA PRO A 39 -82.02 35.02 -33.13
C PRO A 39 -83.30 34.10 -33.31
N PRO A 40 -84.60 34.52 -33.17
CA PRO A 40 -85.41 34.44 -31.93
C PRO A 40 -86.84 33.86 -32.08
N PRO A 41 -87.63 33.74 -30.99
CA PRO A 41 -89.11 33.60 -31.03
C PRO A 41 -89.86 34.93 -31.30
N GLN A 42 -91.18 34.84 -31.54
CA GLN A 42 -92.05 35.85 -32.16
C GLN A 42 -92.69 36.89 -31.21
N PRO A 43 -93.21 38.00 -31.79
CA PRO A 43 -94.47 38.65 -31.39
C PRO A 43 -95.63 38.43 -32.41
N GLN A 44 -96.86 38.68 -31.95
CA GLN A 44 -98.15 38.55 -32.66
C GLN A 44 -98.45 39.75 -33.63
N PRO A 45 -99.62 39.87 -34.34
CA PRO A 45 -100.69 38.89 -34.68
C PRO A 45 -101.13 38.85 -36.18
N GLN A 46 -102.00 37.88 -36.52
CA GLN A 46 -103.12 37.80 -37.52
C GLN A 46 -103.31 38.85 -38.67
N PRO A 47 -103.86 38.49 -39.87
CA PRO A 47 -105.01 37.56 -40.04
C PRO A 47 -105.09 36.62 -41.28
N GLN A 48 -106.14 35.77 -41.26
CA GLN A 48 -106.73 34.84 -42.26
C GLN A 48 -107.10 35.48 -43.64
N PRO A 49 -107.40 34.74 -44.76
CA PRO A 49 -108.42 33.64 -44.80
C PRO A 49 -108.49 32.57 -45.95
N ARG A 50 -109.33 31.51 -45.73
CA ARG A 50 -110.11 30.68 -46.74
C ARG A 50 -109.33 29.73 -47.70
N ARG A 51 -109.84 28.64 -48.32
CA ARG A 51 -111.05 27.73 -48.26
C ARG A 51 -110.88 26.59 -49.32
N THR A 52 -111.58 25.43 -49.41
CA THR A 52 -112.31 24.49 -48.51
C THR A 52 -112.77 23.23 -49.29
N ASN A 53 -112.66 22.04 -48.66
CA ASN A 53 -113.60 20.89 -48.71
C ASN A 53 -113.78 20.04 -50.02
N PRO A 54 -114.38 18.81 -49.92
CA PRO A 54 -113.96 17.66 -50.76
C PRO A 54 -115.09 16.97 -51.59
N VAL A 55 -114.71 15.83 -52.21
CA VAL A 55 -115.46 14.64 -52.70
C VAL A 55 -116.95 14.78 -53.14
N PRO A 56 -117.32 14.32 -54.36
CA PRO A 56 -118.70 14.30 -54.86
C PRO A 56 -119.43 12.95 -54.66
N GLU A 57 -120.77 12.98 -54.69
CA GLU A 57 -121.60 11.79 -54.91
C GLU A 57 -122.80 12.04 -55.86
N LYS A 58 -123.55 10.97 -56.17
CA LYS A 58 -124.70 10.89 -57.10
C LYS A 58 -125.96 11.55 -56.47
N THR A 59 -127.12 11.76 -57.12
CA THR A 59 -127.69 11.31 -58.41
C THR A 59 -128.76 12.34 -58.86
N GLY A 60 -129.35 12.25 -60.06
CA GLY A 60 -130.47 13.14 -60.44
C GLY A 60 -131.35 12.71 -61.62
N GLY A 61 -132.65 12.56 -61.34
CA GLY A 61 -133.82 12.46 -62.23
C GLY A 61 -135.07 12.74 -61.37
N GLU A 62 -136.27 13.03 -61.87
CA GLU A 62 -136.80 13.12 -63.24
C GLU A 62 -137.92 14.20 -63.28
N GLY A 63 -138.60 14.35 -64.42
CA GLY A 63 -140.07 14.40 -64.45
C GLY A 63 -140.80 15.69 -64.03
N ASP A 64 -141.35 16.37 -65.03
CA ASP A 64 -142.26 17.51 -64.96
C ASP A 64 -143.42 17.41 -63.93
N ASP A 65 -143.74 18.52 -63.24
CA ASP A 65 -145.12 19.04 -63.27
C ASP A 65 -145.27 20.55 -62.92
N THR A 66 -146.14 21.23 -63.68
CA THR A 66 -146.83 22.53 -63.51
C THR A 66 -146.22 23.64 -62.60
N PRO A 67 -145.88 24.84 -63.15
CA PRO A 67 -145.16 25.91 -62.42
C PRO A 67 -145.75 26.48 -61.12
N MET A 68 -147.08 26.58 -60.98
CA MET A 68 -147.69 27.27 -59.83
C MET A 68 -147.46 26.50 -58.51
N ALA A 69 -147.42 25.16 -58.58
CA ALA A 69 -147.13 24.32 -57.42
C ALA A 69 -145.66 24.45 -56.95
N MET A 70 -144.73 24.67 -57.89
CA MET A 70 -143.31 24.84 -57.58
C MET A 70 -143.04 26.09 -56.73
N LEU A 71 -143.73 27.21 -56.98
CA LEU A 71 -143.53 28.44 -56.19
C LEU A 71 -143.94 28.27 -54.72
N LEU A 72 -145.13 27.70 -54.45
CA LEU A 72 -145.61 27.47 -53.09
C LEU A 72 -144.81 26.40 -52.35
N LYS A 73 -144.43 25.30 -53.01
CA LYS A 73 -143.50 24.30 -52.42
C LYS A 73 -142.14 24.93 -52.13
N ARG A 74 -141.58 25.76 -53.02
CA ARG A 74 -140.26 26.38 -52.85
C ARG A 74 -140.24 27.40 -51.70
N LEU A 75 -141.31 28.17 -51.51
CA LEU A 75 -141.41 29.09 -50.36
C LEU A 75 -141.50 28.33 -49.03
N ASN A 76 -142.33 27.29 -48.95
CA ASN A 76 -142.49 26.51 -47.71
C ASN A 76 -141.22 25.70 -47.37
N ASN A 77 -140.57 25.10 -48.37
CA ASN A 77 -139.31 24.36 -48.21
C ASN A 77 -138.13 25.29 -47.84
N LEU A 78 -138.12 26.54 -48.31
CA LEU A 78 -137.19 27.56 -47.81
C LEU A 78 -137.43 27.90 -46.32
N MET A 79 -138.69 28.04 -45.91
CA MET A 79 -139.03 28.36 -44.52
C MET A 79 -138.66 27.24 -43.55
N VAL A 80 -138.91 25.98 -43.92
CA VAL A 80 -138.49 24.81 -43.14
C VAL A 80 -136.96 24.74 -43.03
N LYS A 81 -136.23 24.87 -44.15
CA LYS A 81 -134.76 24.82 -44.14
C LYS A 81 -134.09 25.97 -43.39
N VAL A 82 -134.72 27.15 -43.31
CA VAL A 82 -134.25 28.23 -42.43
C VAL A 82 -134.40 27.82 -40.96
N GLY A 83 -135.53 27.22 -40.57
CA GLY A 83 -135.72 26.69 -39.21
C GLY A 83 -134.76 25.56 -38.85
N GLU A 84 -134.54 24.61 -39.76
CA GLU A 84 -133.56 23.53 -39.60
C GLU A 84 -132.14 24.08 -39.42
N HIS A 85 -131.69 24.96 -40.32
CA HIS A 85 -130.35 25.56 -40.21
C HIS A 85 -130.19 26.50 -39.01
N GLU A 86 -131.24 27.15 -38.51
CA GLU A 86 -131.18 27.89 -37.24
C GLU A 86 -131.05 26.96 -36.02
N PHE A 87 -131.71 25.79 -36.05
CA PHE A 87 -131.59 24.78 -34.99
C PHE A 87 -130.23 24.07 -35.00
N GLU A 88 -129.75 23.66 -36.18
CA GLU A 88 -128.39 23.10 -36.37
C GLU A 88 -127.33 24.09 -35.88
N LYS A 89 -127.40 25.34 -36.34
CA LYS A 89 -126.48 26.41 -35.93
C LYS A 89 -126.48 26.62 -34.43
N ARG A 90 -127.65 26.57 -33.77
CA ARG A 90 -127.76 26.73 -32.31
C ARG A 90 -127.15 25.55 -31.56
N THR A 91 -127.45 24.33 -31.99
CA THR A 91 -126.89 23.09 -31.42
C THR A 91 -125.37 23.05 -31.55
N LEU A 92 -124.84 23.46 -32.71
CA LEU A 92 -123.40 23.49 -32.99
C LEU A 92 -122.69 24.61 -32.21
N VAL A 93 -123.34 25.76 -31.99
CA VAL A 93 -122.85 26.80 -31.07
C VAL A 93 -122.83 26.30 -29.62
N ASP A 94 -123.86 25.60 -29.16
CA ASP A 94 -123.93 25.05 -27.80
C ASP A 94 -122.87 23.93 -27.58
N GLN A 95 -122.52 23.15 -28.61
CA GLN A 95 -121.38 22.24 -28.58
C GLN A 95 -120.05 22.99 -28.53
N MET A 96 -119.81 23.97 -29.42
CA MET A 96 -118.59 24.77 -29.41
C MET A 96 -118.41 25.57 -28.11
N GLU A 97 -119.48 26.01 -27.44
CA GLU A 97 -119.39 26.62 -26.11
C GLU A 97 -118.97 25.63 -25.02
N LYS A 98 -119.40 24.36 -25.09
CA LYS A 98 -118.95 23.30 -24.17
C LYS A 98 -117.49 22.95 -24.40
N GLU A 99 -117.09 22.73 -25.65
CA GLU A 99 -115.70 22.46 -26.04
C GLU A 99 -114.78 23.63 -25.64
N ARG A 100 -115.20 24.88 -25.91
CA ARG A 100 -114.47 26.08 -25.49
C ARG A 100 -114.33 26.16 -23.96
N LYS A 101 -115.36 25.85 -23.18
CA LYS A 101 -115.27 25.81 -21.71
C LYS A 101 -114.31 24.72 -21.23
N LEU A 102 -114.38 23.52 -21.81
CA LEU A 102 -113.50 22.40 -21.46
C LEU A 102 -112.02 22.71 -21.80
N LEU A 103 -111.77 23.31 -22.97
CA LEU A 103 -110.45 23.82 -23.35
C LEU A 103 -109.98 24.97 -22.46
N THR A 104 -110.87 25.90 -22.07
CA THR A 104 -110.51 27.02 -21.15
C THR A 104 -110.09 26.50 -19.79
N ASN A 105 -110.82 25.51 -19.24
CA ASN A 105 -110.44 24.85 -17.99
C ASN A 105 -109.08 24.16 -18.14
N LYS A 106 -108.89 23.35 -19.18
CA LYS A 106 -107.63 22.61 -19.39
C LYS A 106 -106.43 23.53 -19.65
N ILE A 107 -106.63 24.71 -20.22
CA ILE A 107 -105.61 25.77 -20.29
C ILE A 107 -105.31 26.30 -18.88
N SER A 108 -106.32 26.63 -18.08
CA SER A 108 -106.12 27.10 -16.70
C SER A 108 -105.43 26.08 -15.79
N ASP A 109 -105.67 24.78 -16.00
CA ASP A 109 -104.99 23.71 -15.26
C ASP A 109 -103.50 23.62 -15.66
N LEU A 110 -103.19 23.74 -16.96
CA LEU A 110 -101.82 23.75 -17.48
C LEU A 110 -101.05 25.03 -17.12
N GLU A 111 -101.70 26.20 -17.15
CA GLU A 111 -101.12 27.47 -16.68
C GLU A 111 -100.73 27.38 -15.21
N LYS A 112 -101.56 26.72 -14.39
CA LYS A 112 -101.25 26.49 -12.98
C LYS A 112 -100.09 25.52 -12.79
N GLN A 113 -100.07 24.40 -13.52
CA GLN A 113 -98.94 23.45 -13.50
C GLN A 113 -97.61 24.10 -13.94
N MET A 114 -97.63 25.03 -14.91
CA MET A 114 -96.42 25.77 -15.28
C MET A 114 -95.94 26.71 -14.17
N GLU A 115 -96.84 27.38 -13.45
CA GLU A 115 -96.45 28.27 -12.35
C GLU A 115 -95.95 27.45 -11.14
N ASP A 116 -96.60 26.32 -10.80
CA ASP A 116 -96.14 25.38 -9.77
C ASP A 116 -94.73 24.82 -10.11
N LEU A 117 -94.48 24.42 -11.37
CA LEU A 117 -93.16 23.98 -11.86
C LEU A 117 -92.10 25.10 -11.86
N LYS A 118 -92.52 26.34 -12.07
CA LYS A 118 -91.65 27.53 -12.07
C LYS A 118 -91.23 27.93 -10.65
N ASP A 119 -92.14 27.86 -9.68
CA ASP A 119 -91.81 28.04 -8.26
C ASP A 119 -90.89 26.90 -7.76
N GLN A 120 -91.10 25.66 -8.21
CA GLN A 120 -90.15 24.56 -7.98
C GLN A 120 -88.77 24.85 -8.59
N ASN A 121 -88.71 25.38 -9.82
CA ASN A 121 -87.44 25.75 -10.46
C ASN A 121 -86.70 26.84 -9.68
N VAL A 122 -87.40 27.88 -9.20
CA VAL A 122 -86.82 28.92 -8.34
C VAL A 122 -86.31 28.35 -7.02
N GLN A 123 -87.04 27.42 -6.38
CA GLN A 123 -86.57 26.75 -5.16
C GLN A 123 -85.35 25.85 -5.41
N LEU A 124 -85.29 25.14 -6.54
CA LEU A 124 -84.14 24.35 -6.94
C LEU A 124 -82.92 25.25 -7.22
N GLN A 125 -83.11 26.37 -7.92
CA GLN A 125 -82.04 27.33 -8.17
C GLN A 125 -81.50 27.92 -6.86
N TYR A 126 -82.35 28.35 -5.93
CA TYR A 126 -81.89 28.81 -4.60
C TYR A 126 -81.15 27.73 -3.80
N LYS A 127 -81.56 26.46 -3.90
CA LYS A 127 -80.83 25.33 -3.26
C LYS A 127 -79.48 25.05 -3.93
N ILE A 128 -79.40 25.15 -5.25
CA ILE A 128 -78.16 25.00 -6.01
C ILE A 128 -77.20 26.13 -5.65
N GLU A 129 -77.64 27.38 -5.67
CA GLU A 129 -76.82 28.55 -5.31
C GLU A 129 -76.33 28.45 -3.85
N TYR A 130 -77.23 28.15 -2.90
CA TYR A 130 -76.90 28.02 -1.47
C TYR A 130 -75.91 26.88 -1.16
N ASN A 131 -75.94 25.76 -1.89
CA ASN A 131 -75.01 24.65 -1.68
C ASN A 131 -73.71 24.79 -2.51
N SER A 132 -73.77 25.35 -3.72
CA SER A 132 -72.61 25.41 -4.62
C SER A 132 -71.68 26.57 -4.35
N GLU A 133 -72.17 27.74 -3.94
CA GLU A 133 -71.33 28.90 -3.65
C GLU A 133 -70.35 28.66 -2.48
N PRO A 134 -70.76 28.05 -1.34
CA PRO A 134 -69.83 27.69 -0.28
C PRO A 134 -68.79 26.64 -0.72
N MET A 135 -69.20 25.59 -1.41
CA MET A 135 -68.29 24.53 -1.88
C MET A 135 -67.30 25.01 -2.96
N LEU A 136 -67.69 26.01 -3.76
CA LEU A 136 -66.78 26.68 -4.70
C LEU A 136 -65.82 27.62 -3.97
N MET A 137 -66.28 28.37 -2.98
CA MET A 137 -65.41 29.20 -2.13
C MET A 137 -64.39 28.36 -1.37
N GLU A 138 -64.81 27.25 -0.76
CA GLU A 138 -63.95 26.29 -0.06
C GLU A 138 -62.89 25.72 -1.00
N ARG A 139 -63.27 25.17 -2.17
CA ARG A 139 -62.32 24.64 -3.16
C ARG A 139 -61.38 25.70 -3.76
N VAL A 140 -61.82 26.96 -3.88
CA VAL A 140 -60.95 28.07 -4.32
C VAL A 140 -59.98 28.48 -3.21
N GLN A 141 -60.38 28.39 -1.94
CA GLN A 141 -59.49 28.57 -0.79
C GLN A 141 -58.47 27.43 -0.73
N ASP A 142 -58.88 26.16 -0.80
CA ASP A 142 -58.00 24.98 -0.86
C ASP A 142 -56.95 25.11 -1.97
N VAL A 143 -57.36 25.51 -3.18
CA VAL A 143 -56.45 25.72 -4.33
C VAL A 143 -55.52 26.91 -4.11
N THR A 144 -55.93 27.93 -3.35
CA THR A 144 -55.07 29.06 -3.00
C THR A 144 -54.05 28.68 -1.92
N ASP A 145 -54.47 27.94 -0.90
CA ASP A 145 -53.60 27.49 0.20
C ASP A 145 -52.64 26.40 -0.29
N MET A 146 -53.07 25.49 -1.17
CA MET A 146 -52.16 24.57 -1.88
C MET A 146 -51.15 25.32 -2.75
N ARG A 147 -51.56 26.38 -3.46
CA ARG A 147 -50.63 27.20 -4.27
C ARG A 147 -49.59 27.87 -3.38
N ASP A 148 -49.98 28.42 -2.24
CA ASP A 148 -49.08 29.17 -1.37
C ASP A 148 -48.21 28.24 -0.50
N ALA A 149 -48.69 27.04 -0.15
CA ALA A 149 -47.88 25.94 0.37
C ALA A 149 -46.84 25.47 -0.66
N LEU A 150 -47.22 25.25 -1.91
CA LEU A 150 -46.28 24.93 -3.00
C LEU A 150 -45.26 26.04 -3.25
N ALA A 151 -45.66 27.32 -3.10
CA ALA A 151 -44.73 28.45 -3.17
C ALA A 151 -43.76 28.49 -1.97
N ALA A 152 -44.22 28.12 -0.77
CA ALA A 152 -43.38 28.00 0.42
C ALA A 152 -42.37 26.83 0.29
N VAL A 153 -42.84 25.63 -0.06
CA VAL A 153 -41.99 24.45 -0.32
C VAL A 153 -40.97 24.75 -1.42
N LYS A 154 -41.40 25.37 -2.53
CA LYS A 154 -40.47 25.79 -3.58
C LYS A 154 -39.39 26.74 -3.03
N LYS A 155 -39.76 27.73 -2.23
CA LYS A 155 -38.82 28.70 -1.66
C LYS A 155 -37.86 28.05 -0.65
N GLN A 156 -38.33 27.04 0.09
CA GLN A 156 -37.49 26.24 0.98
C GLN A 156 -36.48 25.41 0.18
N LEU A 157 -36.91 24.68 -0.85
CA LEU A 157 -36.01 23.94 -1.75
C LEU A 157 -35.01 24.86 -2.46
N GLU A 158 -35.41 26.07 -2.89
CA GLU A 158 -34.50 27.08 -3.45
C GLU A 158 -33.47 27.59 -2.42
N ALA A 159 -33.76 27.53 -1.12
CA ALA A 159 -32.84 27.88 -0.04
C ALA A 159 -31.91 26.72 0.33
N GLU A 160 -32.45 25.50 0.50
CA GLU A 160 -31.68 24.27 0.75
C GLU A 160 -30.68 23.99 -0.37
N LEU A 161 -31.06 24.23 -1.64
CA LEU A 161 -30.15 24.10 -2.78
C LEU A 161 -29.02 25.16 -2.73
N GLN A 162 -29.32 26.40 -2.31
CA GLN A 162 -28.28 27.43 -2.09
C GLN A 162 -27.36 27.08 -0.91
N GLU A 163 -27.90 26.51 0.17
CA GLU A 163 -27.15 26.06 1.34
C GLU A 163 -26.22 24.89 0.98
N LYS A 164 -26.73 23.89 0.25
CA LYS A 164 -25.91 22.79 -0.29
C LYS A 164 -24.89 23.27 -1.30
N GLU A 165 -25.17 24.28 -2.12
CA GLU A 165 -24.11 24.90 -2.93
C GLU A 165 -23.07 25.65 -2.09
N THR A 166 -23.42 26.29 -0.96
CA THR A 166 -22.42 26.87 -0.05
C THR A 166 -21.55 25.80 0.60
N GLU A 167 -22.14 24.74 1.18
CA GLU A 167 -21.39 23.60 1.72
C GLU A 167 -20.44 22.99 0.68
N LEU A 168 -20.92 22.76 -0.55
CA LEU A 168 -20.12 22.16 -1.62
C LEU A 168 -19.02 23.12 -2.13
N ARG A 169 -19.23 24.45 -2.04
CA ARG A 169 -18.18 25.46 -2.29
C ARG A 169 -17.15 25.52 -1.15
N GLU A 170 -17.58 25.40 0.10
CA GLU A 170 -16.70 25.39 1.27
C GLU A 170 -15.88 24.11 1.39
N MET A 171 -16.48 22.94 1.15
CA MET A 171 -15.77 21.65 1.05
C MET A 171 -14.75 21.66 -0.10
N LYS A 172 -15.07 22.26 -1.26
CA LYS A 172 -14.10 22.47 -2.33
C LYS A 172 -12.98 23.43 -1.94
N ALA A 173 -13.29 24.51 -1.22
CA ALA A 173 -12.27 25.42 -0.71
C ALA A 173 -11.33 24.71 0.29
N ALA A 174 -11.89 23.93 1.22
CA ALA A 174 -11.14 23.13 2.19
C ALA A 174 -10.24 22.07 1.51
N MET A 175 -10.76 21.35 0.50
CA MET A 175 -9.94 20.46 -0.33
C MET A 175 -8.78 21.22 -0.99
N THR A 176 -9.04 22.33 -1.68
CA THR A 176 -7.95 23.10 -2.32
C THR A 176 -6.99 23.77 -1.33
N ALA A 177 -7.36 23.90 -0.06
CA ALA A 177 -6.44 24.29 1.02
C ALA A 177 -5.57 23.11 1.46
N LYS A 178 -6.14 21.91 1.63
CA LYS A 178 -5.40 20.68 1.93
C LYS A 178 -4.48 20.24 0.81
N ASP A 179 -4.89 20.38 -0.46
CA ASP A 179 -4.03 20.16 -1.62
C ASP A 179 -2.82 21.10 -1.62
N LYS A 180 -3.00 22.36 -1.19
CA LYS A 180 -1.90 23.32 -1.03
C LYS A 180 -0.99 22.99 0.14
N GLU A 181 -1.54 22.65 1.29
CA GLU A 181 -0.76 22.19 2.45
C GLU A 181 0.09 20.96 2.08
N LEU A 182 -0.49 19.99 1.37
CA LEU A 182 0.21 18.81 0.85
C LEU A 182 1.25 19.16 -0.22
N SER A 183 1.00 20.17 -1.07
CA SER A 183 2.01 20.67 -2.02
C SER A 183 3.18 21.32 -1.29
N SER A 184 2.93 22.22 -0.34
CA SER A 184 4.00 22.85 0.45
C SER A 184 4.78 21.84 1.28
N LEU A 185 4.12 20.81 1.84
CA LEU A 185 4.82 19.77 2.60
C LEU A 185 5.67 18.87 1.68
N ARG A 186 5.23 18.62 0.44
CA ARG A 186 6.05 17.96 -0.59
C ARG A 186 7.24 18.82 -1.00
N GLU A 187 7.04 20.11 -1.24
CA GLU A 187 8.12 21.07 -1.55
C GLU A 187 9.13 21.17 -0.39
N GLU A 188 8.68 21.13 0.88
CA GLU A 188 9.57 21.09 2.05
C GLU A 188 10.35 19.77 2.16
N TYR A 189 9.73 18.61 1.92
CA TYR A 189 10.45 17.32 1.92
C TYR A 189 11.40 17.17 0.71
N GLU A 190 10.99 17.59 -0.48
CA GLU A 190 11.82 17.56 -1.68
C GLU A 190 13.03 18.49 -1.50
N LYS A 191 12.84 19.68 -0.91
CA LYS A 191 13.95 20.55 -0.49
C LYS A 191 14.84 19.91 0.59
N GLN A 192 14.28 19.23 1.60
CA GLN A 192 15.10 18.50 2.58
C GLN A 192 15.95 17.40 1.93
N ILE A 193 15.44 16.75 0.87
CA ILE A 193 16.20 15.78 0.08
C ILE A 193 17.29 16.49 -0.77
N GLU A 194 17.01 17.65 -1.36
CA GLU A 194 18.04 18.47 -2.04
C GLU A 194 19.14 18.93 -1.07
N ASP A 195 18.79 19.48 0.09
CA ASP A 195 19.73 19.93 1.11
C ASP A 195 20.58 18.75 1.63
N LEU A 196 19.97 17.61 1.97
CA LEU A 196 20.70 16.40 2.42
C LEU A 196 21.56 15.75 1.33
N THR A 197 21.15 15.80 0.06
CA THR A 197 21.98 15.27 -1.04
C THR A 197 23.13 16.23 -1.38
N ALA A 198 22.94 17.54 -1.21
CA ALA A 198 24.03 18.52 -1.28
C ALA A 198 25.03 18.33 -0.13
N GLU A 199 24.59 18.13 1.11
CA GLU A 199 25.47 17.79 2.24
C GLU A 199 26.23 16.48 2.00
N ARG A 200 25.55 15.44 1.48
CA ARG A 200 26.19 14.15 1.15
C ARG A 200 27.29 14.30 0.08
N GLU A 201 27.02 15.01 -1.01
CA GLU A 201 28.02 15.22 -2.07
C GLU A 201 29.13 16.17 -1.62
N ALA A 202 28.86 17.14 -0.73
CA ALA A 202 29.88 17.96 -0.10
C ALA A 202 30.81 17.13 0.81
N ALA A 203 30.27 16.29 1.70
CA ALA A 203 31.05 15.41 2.57
C ALA A 203 31.85 14.36 1.78
N LYS A 204 31.29 13.87 0.67
CA LYS A 204 31.98 12.99 -0.29
C LYS A 204 33.11 13.70 -1.04
N GLN A 205 32.93 14.97 -1.41
CA GLN A 205 33.99 15.79 -2.00
C GLN A 205 35.09 16.08 -0.98
N GLU A 206 34.74 16.41 0.27
CA GLU A 206 35.70 16.62 1.36
C GLU A 206 36.50 15.32 1.66
N ALA A 207 35.84 14.16 1.68
CA ALA A 207 36.51 12.87 1.79
C ALA A 207 37.43 12.58 0.58
N ALA A 208 37.01 12.91 -0.65
CA ALA A 208 37.83 12.75 -1.85
C ALA A 208 39.06 13.67 -1.84
N ASP A 209 38.91 14.93 -1.40
CA ASP A 209 40.03 15.86 -1.24
C ASP A 209 40.95 15.47 -0.07
N ALA A 210 40.42 14.91 1.03
CA ALA A 210 41.22 14.35 2.11
C ALA A 210 42.05 13.14 1.65
N VAL A 211 41.45 12.22 0.88
CA VAL A 211 42.16 11.09 0.25
C VAL A 211 43.20 11.60 -0.76
N ARG A 212 42.88 12.63 -1.56
CA ARG A 212 43.82 13.24 -2.49
C ARG A 212 45.02 13.84 -1.75
N VAL A 213 44.80 14.65 -0.72
CA VAL A 213 45.87 15.24 0.11
C VAL A 213 46.70 14.18 0.82
N ALA A 214 46.09 13.09 1.30
CA ALA A 214 46.82 11.96 1.87
C ALA A 214 47.68 11.24 0.82
N SER A 215 47.17 11.07 -0.40
CA SER A 215 47.93 10.48 -1.52
C SER A 215 49.08 11.38 -2.01
N GLU A 216 48.87 12.70 -2.04
CA GLU A 216 49.88 13.70 -2.37
C GLU A 216 50.99 13.69 -1.32
N ALA A 217 50.66 13.78 -0.03
CA ALA A 217 51.63 13.70 1.06
C ALA A 217 52.38 12.35 1.12
N ALA A 218 51.71 11.24 0.80
CA ALA A 218 52.38 9.94 0.66
C ALA A 218 53.35 9.93 -0.53
N SER A 219 52.96 10.50 -1.67
CA SER A 219 53.81 10.59 -2.86
C SER A 219 55.04 11.48 -2.63
N GLU A 220 54.89 12.62 -1.96
CA GLU A 220 56.01 13.51 -1.56
C GLU A 220 56.98 12.76 -0.63
N LYS A 221 56.46 12.03 0.36
CA LYS A 221 57.24 11.21 1.30
C LYS A 221 58.02 10.08 0.58
N TYR A 222 57.45 9.48 -0.46
CA TYR A 222 58.18 8.52 -1.31
C TYR A 222 59.21 9.20 -2.21
N GLU A 223 58.93 10.40 -2.75
CA GLU A 223 59.89 11.15 -3.57
C GLU A 223 61.08 11.67 -2.75
N GLU A 224 60.86 12.05 -1.48
CA GLU A 224 61.95 12.35 -0.53
C GLU A 224 62.80 11.11 -0.22
N GLN A 225 62.18 9.96 0.07
CA GLN A 225 62.93 8.71 0.31
C GLN A 225 63.71 8.23 -0.92
N LEU A 226 63.21 8.50 -2.13
CA LEU A 226 63.96 8.25 -3.37
C LEU A 226 65.16 9.20 -3.49
N LYS A 227 65.00 10.50 -3.23
CA LYS A 227 66.09 11.48 -3.22
C LYS A 227 67.15 11.18 -2.17
N GLU A 228 66.76 10.70 -0.99
CA GLU A 228 67.66 10.25 0.07
C GLU A 228 68.47 9.02 -0.37
N LYS A 229 67.82 8.02 -0.98
CA LYS A 229 68.50 6.83 -1.52
C LYS A 229 69.41 7.14 -2.72
N ASP A 230 69.02 8.05 -3.60
CA ASP A 230 69.89 8.55 -4.68
C ASP A 230 71.10 9.33 -4.15
N GLY A 231 70.96 10.01 -3.00
CA GLY A 231 72.08 10.63 -2.29
C GLY A 231 73.04 9.60 -1.68
N ALA A 232 72.48 8.58 -1.01
CA ALA A 232 73.26 7.47 -0.45
C ALA A 232 73.98 6.66 -1.53
N LEU A 233 73.32 6.37 -2.66
CA LEU A 233 73.93 5.68 -3.81
C LEU A 233 75.09 6.47 -4.42
N LYS A 234 74.99 7.81 -4.51
CA LYS A 234 76.12 8.66 -4.94
C LYS A 234 77.29 8.60 -3.97
N SER A 235 77.02 8.66 -2.66
CA SER A 235 78.08 8.55 -1.64
C SER A 235 78.78 7.18 -1.69
N ILE A 236 78.02 6.09 -1.86
CA ILE A 236 78.57 4.73 -2.04
C ILE A 236 79.39 4.63 -3.35
N GLN A 237 78.97 5.31 -4.42
CA GLN A 237 79.72 5.32 -5.67
C GLN A 237 81.00 6.18 -5.58
N GLU A 238 80.97 7.31 -4.87
CA GLU A 238 82.15 8.12 -4.56
C GLU A 238 83.15 7.32 -3.70
N GLU A 239 82.68 6.62 -2.66
CA GLU A 239 83.52 5.70 -1.88
C GLU A 239 84.12 4.58 -2.76
N LYS A 240 83.32 3.96 -3.64
CA LYS A 240 83.80 2.96 -4.60
C LYS A 240 84.92 3.50 -5.50
N GLU A 241 84.77 4.71 -6.06
CA GLU A 241 85.79 5.33 -6.90
C GLU A 241 87.08 5.65 -6.11
N THR A 242 86.98 6.03 -4.83
CA THR A 242 88.18 6.16 -3.96
C THR A 242 88.86 4.82 -3.62
N LEU A 243 88.08 3.74 -3.46
CA LEU A 243 88.62 2.41 -3.22
C LEU A 243 89.28 1.82 -4.47
N GLU A 244 88.67 1.96 -5.64
CA GLU A 244 89.24 1.48 -6.91
C GLU A 244 90.52 2.22 -7.29
N THR A 245 90.61 3.54 -7.03
CA THR A 245 91.86 4.30 -7.20
C THR A 245 92.93 3.88 -6.19
N SER A 246 92.59 3.69 -4.92
CA SER A 246 93.52 3.16 -3.89
C SER A 246 94.04 1.75 -4.23
N LEU A 247 93.21 0.91 -4.84
CA LEU A 247 93.56 -0.45 -5.25
C LEU A 247 94.51 -0.42 -6.47
N ALA A 248 94.23 0.41 -7.47
CA ALA A 248 95.10 0.60 -8.63
C ALA A 248 96.50 1.17 -8.25
N GLU A 249 96.58 2.06 -7.26
CA GLU A 249 97.87 2.54 -6.73
C GLU A 249 98.67 1.41 -6.05
N LYS A 250 98.00 0.51 -5.32
CA LYS A 250 98.64 -0.65 -4.69
C LYS A 250 99.08 -1.71 -5.69
N GLU A 251 98.29 -1.98 -6.74
CA GLU A 251 98.71 -2.86 -7.85
C GLU A 251 99.95 -2.30 -8.56
N LYS A 252 99.99 -0.98 -8.82
CA LYS A 252 101.16 -0.32 -9.41
C LYS A 252 102.40 -0.43 -8.51
N ALA A 253 102.25 -0.22 -7.20
CA ALA A 253 103.35 -0.38 -6.24
C ALA A 253 103.84 -1.84 -6.15
N LEU A 254 102.95 -2.82 -6.31
CA LEU A 254 103.28 -4.23 -6.34
C LEU A 254 104.04 -4.62 -7.63
N LEU A 255 103.60 -4.14 -8.79
CA LEU A 255 104.31 -4.32 -10.06
C LEU A 255 105.71 -3.65 -10.07
N GLU A 256 105.85 -2.48 -9.44
CA GLU A 256 107.15 -1.83 -9.26
C GLU A 256 108.06 -2.64 -8.32
N ALA A 257 107.52 -3.26 -7.27
CA ALA A 257 108.28 -4.18 -6.41
C ALA A 257 108.71 -5.46 -7.15
N GLU A 258 107.80 -6.09 -7.91
CA GLU A 258 108.08 -7.29 -8.72
C GLU A 258 109.16 -7.05 -9.80
N ALA A 259 109.19 -5.85 -10.38
CA ALA A 259 110.27 -5.47 -11.31
C ALA A 259 111.64 -5.48 -10.61
N THR A 260 111.74 -4.97 -9.38
CA THR A 260 113.01 -4.95 -8.63
C THR A 260 113.47 -6.34 -8.17
N THR A 261 112.55 -7.24 -7.81
CA THR A 261 112.92 -8.63 -7.47
C THR A 261 113.36 -9.41 -8.71
N ALA A 262 112.77 -9.17 -9.88
CA ALA A 262 113.20 -9.77 -11.14
C ALA A 262 114.59 -9.30 -11.61
N GLU A 263 115.03 -8.08 -11.30
CA GLU A 263 116.43 -7.64 -11.49
C GLU A 263 117.38 -8.31 -10.49
N MET A 264 116.93 -8.49 -9.24
CA MET A 264 117.70 -9.18 -8.21
C MET A 264 117.94 -10.66 -8.55
N GLN A 265 116.92 -11.36 -9.10
CA GLN A 265 117.02 -12.76 -9.49
C GLN A 265 118.00 -12.98 -10.65
N ARG A 266 117.95 -12.19 -11.73
CA ARG A 266 118.93 -12.27 -12.84
C ARG A 266 120.37 -12.05 -12.38
N SER A 267 120.55 -11.22 -11.34
CA SER A 267 121.86 -10.97 -10.72
C SER A 267 122.36 -12.17 -9.88
N LEU A 268 121.45 -13.03 -9.40
CA LEU A 268 121.75 -14.20 -8.60
C LEU A 268 122.05 -15.45 -9.47
N GLU A 269 121.30 -15.61 -10.56
CA GLU A 269 121.43 -16.72 -11.52
C GLU A 269 122.84 -16.82 -12.12
N GLN A 270 123.51 -15.68 -12.34
CA GLN A 270 124.87 -15.63 -12.89
C GLN A 270 125.97 -16.20 -11.95
N VAL A 271 125.65 -16.46 -10.67
CA VAL A 271 126.61 -16.95 -9.66
C VAL A 271 126.43 -18.44 -9.35
N GLN A 272 125.27 -19.03 -9.66
CA GLN A 272 124.90 -20.36 -9.15
C GLN A 272 125.21 -21.54 -10.09
N SER A 273 125.66 -21.28 -11.33
CA SER A 273 125.93 -22.30 -12.38
C SER A 273 127.19 -23.17 -12.14
N GLN A 274 127.58 -23.39 -10.88
CA GLN A 274 128.77 -24.14 -10.48
C GLN A 274 128.48 -25.13 -9.34
N GLY A 275 127.22 -25.21 -8.88
CA GLY A 275 126.76 -25.97 -7.71
C GLY A 275 125.89 -27.19 -8.01
N GLU A 276 125.95 -27.76 -9.23
CA GLU A 276 125.37 -29.09 -9.48
C GLU A 276 126.11 -30.15 -8.63
N THR A 277 125.51 -30.60 -7.53
CA THR A 277 125.65 -31.99 -7.06
C THR A 277 124.58 -32.35 -6.01
N ASP A 278 123.87 -33.44 -6.31
CA ASP A 278 123.31 -34.39 -5.35
C ASP A 278 122.13 -33.97 -4.43
N ALA A 279 120.94 -34.00 -5.05
CA ALA A 279 119.91 -35.03 -4.78
C ALA A 279 118.57 -34.62 -4.13
N ASN A 280 118.46 -33.49 -3.41
CA ASN A 280 117.31 -33.29 -2.50
C ASN A 280 116.05 -32.59 -3.08
N ILE A 281 116.11 -31.86 -4.20
CA ILE A 281 114.97 -31.07 -4.72
C ILE A 281 114.12 -31.84 -5.77
N VAL A 282 114.50 -33.10 -6.08
CA VAL A 282 113.68 -34.01 -6.91
C VAL A 282 112.34 -34.36 -6.24
N GLU A 283 112.25 -34.26 -4.91
CA GLU A 283 111.00 -34.50 -4.16
C GLU A 283 109.98 -33.35 -4.31
N GLU A 284 110.44 -32.11 -4.52
CA GLU A 284 109.59 -30.90 -4.56
C GLU A 284 108.86 -30.76 -5.90
N LEU A 285 109.49 -31.19 -7.00
CA LEU A 285 108.87 -31.33 -8.32
C LEU A 285 107.75 -32.37 -8.39
N ARG A 286 107.62 -33.27 -7.40
CA ARG A 286 106.47 -34.18 -7.31
C ARG A 286 105.22 -33.49 -6.77
N GLN A 287 105.35 -32.64 -5.76
CA GLN A 287 104.21 -31.93 -5.18
C GLN A 287 103.53 -31.00 -6.21
N GLN A 288 104.32 -30.36 -7.07
CA GLN A 288 103.80 -29.51 -8.15
C GLN A 288 102.98 -30.29 -9.20
N LEU A 289 103.22 -31.60 -9.38
CA LEU A 289 102.46 -32.45 -10.30
C LEU A 289 101.13 -32.93 -9.68
N GLU A 290 101.15 -33.27 -8.39
CA GLU A 290 99.97 -33.67 -7.62
C GLU A 290 98.94 -32.52 -7.58
N GLN A 291 99.42 -31.30 -7.29
CA GLN A 291 98.58 -30.11 -7.13
C GLN A 291 97.95 -29.65 -8.46
N SER A 292 98.70 -29.72 -9.57
CA SER A 292 98.18 -29.50 -10.92
C SER A 292 97.03 -30.46 -11.27
N THR A 293 97.04 -31.69 -10.74
CA THR A 293 95.98 -32.68 -10.98
C THR A 293 94.67 -32.28 -10.27
N GLN A 294 94.76 -31.74 -9.05
CA GLN A 294 93.60 -31.26 -8.27
C GLN A 294 92.93 -30.03 -8.92
N ASP A 295 93.71 -29.10 -9.48
CA ASP A 295 93.21 -27.94 -10.22
C ASP A 295 92.38 -28.33 -11.46
N TYR A 296 92.70 -29.46 -12.10
CA TYR A 296 91.91 -29.98 -13.22
C TYR A 296 90.64 -30.69 -12.76
N GLU A 297 90.66 -31.43 -11.64
CA GLU A 297 89.43 -32.02 -11.09
C GLU A 297 88.44 -30.96 -10.61
N GLN A 298 88.89 -29.87 -9.97
CA GLN A 298 88.01 -28.77 -9.58
C GLN A 298 87.32 -28.09 -10.78
N LYS A 299 88.06 -27.86 -11.88
CA LYS A 299 87.47 -27.31 -13.12
C LYS A 299 86.49 -28.27 -13.79
N LEU A 300 86.75 -29.58 -13.69
CA LEU A 300 85.82 -30.61 -14.19
C LEU A 300 84.58 -30.73 -13.29
N GLN A 301 84.66 -30.35 -12.02
CA GLN A 301 83.49 -30.25 -11.14
C GLN A 301 82.68 -28.96 -11.42
N GLN A 302 83.33 -27.79 -11.51
CA GLN A 302 82.64 -26.54 -11.87
C GLN A 302 81.86 -26.65 -13.20
N LEU A 303 82.42 -27.32 -14.21
CA LEU A 303 81.72 -27.56 -15.49
C LEU A 303 80.53 -28.53 -15.38
N LYS A 304 80.49 -29.41 -14.37
CA LYS A 304 79.28 -30.20 -14.06
C LYS A 304 78.27 -29.35 -13.31
N ASP A 305 78.70 -28.58 -12.32
CA ASP A 305 77.82 -27.76 -11.48
C ASP A 305 77.14 -26.68 -12.35
N GLU A 306 77.88 -26.01 -13.23
CA GLU A 306 77.31 -25.14 -14.27
C GLU A 306 76.38 -25.88 -15.24
N GLY A 307 76.75 -27.10 -15.64
CA GLY A 307 75.95 -27.92 -16.55
C GLY A 307 74.62 -28.34 -15.92
N GLN A 308 74.64 -28.63 -14.63
CA GLN A 308 73.48 -29.03 -13.84
C GLN A 308 72.60 -27.82 -13.50
N GLN A 309 73.16 -26.67 -13.12
CA GLN A 309 72.40 -25.42 -12.97
C GLN A 309 71.69 -25.01 -14.28
N LYS A 310 72.31 -25.23 -15.44
CA LYS A 310 71.68 -24.99 -16.76
C LYS A 310 70.59 -26.02 -17.06
N LEU A 311 70.70 -27.24 -16.55
CA LEU A 311 69.67 -28.28 -16.67
C LEU A 311 68.48 -27.96 -15.75
N GLU A 312 68.72 -27.65 -14.49
CA GLU A 312 67.73 -27.21 -13.50
C GLU A 312 67.00 -25.93 -13.95
N ALA A 313 67.70 -24.98 -14.59
CA ALA A 313 67.07 -23.79 -15.17
C ALA A 313 66.19 -24.10 -16.40
N LEU A 314 66.57 -25.07 -17.23
CA LEU A 314 65.75 -25.54 -18.35
C LEU A 314 64.56 -26.39 -17.90
N GLU A 315 64.72 -27.16 -16.82
CA GLU A 315 63.68 -27.97 -16.19
C GLU A 315 62.65 -27.07 -15.48
N LYS A 316 63.11 -26.01 -14.80
CA LYS A 316 62.25 -24.94 -14.26
C LYS A 316 61.51 -24.18 -15.37
N HIS A 317 62.19 -23.80 -16.46
CA HIS A 317 61.52 -23.17 -17.60
C HIS A 317 60.54 -24.13 -18.30
N ALA A 318 60.80 -25.45 -18.30
CA ALA A 318 59.85 -26.44 -18.81
C ALA A 318 58.60 -26.50 -17.92
N GLN A 319 58.78 -26.55 -16.60
CA GLN A 319 57.68 -26.49 -15.63
C GLN A 319 56.87 -25.19 -15.78
N GLU A 320 57.53 -24.03 -15.85
CA GLU A 320 56.85 -22.73 -16.06
C GLU A 320 56.04 -22.69 -17.37
N GLN A 321 56.47 -23.38 -18.42
CA GLN A 321 55.71 -23.52 -19.67
C GLN A 321 54.57 -24.55 -19.57
N GLU A 322 54.71 -25.59 -18.76
CA GLU A 322 53.63 -26.55 -18.48
C GLU A 322 52.56 -25.93 -17.57
N ASP A 323 52.96 -25.16 -16.55
CA ASP A 323 52.09 -24.40 -15.66
C ASP A 323 51.25 -23.39 -16.49
N ILE A 324 51.89 -22.57 -17.33
CA ILE A 324 51.21 -21.66 -18.27
C ILE A 324 50.29 -22.44 -19.23
N ALA A 325 50.69 -23.63 -19.69
CA ALA A 325 49.82 -24.44 -20.54
C ALA A 325 48.58 -24.97 -19.78
N THR A 326 48.69 -25.29 -18.49
CA THR A 326 47.54 -25.66 -17.65
C THR A 326 46.63 -24.47 -17.36
N GLU A 327 47.19 -23.28 -17.09
CA GLU A 327 46.44 -22.03 -16.94
C GLU A 327 45.64 -21.71 -18.22
N LYS A 328 46.25 -21.82 -19.40
CA LYS A 328 45.55 -21.62 -20.68
C LYS A 328 44.61 -22.75 -21.09
N VAL A 329 44.71 -23.93 -20.47
CA VAL A 329 43.66 -24.97 -20.59
C VAL A 329 42.48 -24.64 -19.66
N GLN A 330 42.74 -24.16 -18.44
CA GLN A 330 41.68 -23.73 -17.51
C GLN A 330 40.89 -22.55 -18.08
N GLU A 331 41.54 -21.50 -18.57
CA GLU A 331 40.89 -20.37 -19.25
C GLU A 331 39.99 -20.81 -20.41
N LEU A 332 40.34 -21.89 -21.12
CA LEU A 332 39.54 -22.45 -22.21
C LEU A 332 38.39 -23.36 -21.73
N GLU A 333 38.49 -23.97 -20.56
CA GLU A 333 37.39 -24.68 -19.90
C GLU A 333 36.39 -23.68 -19.30
N ASP A 334 36.88 -22.58 -18.73
CA ASP A 334 36.09 -21.48 -18.17
C ASP A 334 35.33 -20.72 -19.28
N TYR A 335 36.01 -20.29 -20.36
CA TYR A 335 35.34 -19.70 -21.54
C TYR A 335 34.27 -20.62 -22.16
N LYS A 336 34.49 -21.94 -22.08
CA LYS A 336 33.54 -22.97 -22.55
C LYS A 336 32.37 -23.13 -21.57
N HIS A 337 32.57 -22.92 -20.28
CA HIS A 337 31.51 -22.81 -19.27
C HIS A 337 30.65 -21.56 -19.51
N ASP A 338 31.28 -20.39 -19.67
CA ASP A 338 30.60 -19.13 -20.01
C ASP A 338 29.76 -19.26 -21.29
N CYS A 339 30.29 -19.93 -22.32
CA CYS A 339 29.53 -20.18 -23.55
C CYS A 339 28.30 -21.09 -23.34
N VAL A 340 28.32 -21.99 -22.35
CA VAL A 340 27.18 -22.85 -21.99
C VAL A 340 26.19 -22.09 -21.10
N GLU A 341 26.67 -21.28 -20.16
CA GLU A 341 25.86 -20.37 -19.33
C GLU A 341 25.11 -19.36 -20.22
N LEU A 342 25.81 -18.68 -21.13
CA LEU A 342 25.22 -17.75 -22.11
C LEU A 342 24.24 -18.46 -23.05
N TRP A 343 24.51 -19.71 -23.45
CA TRP A 343 23.55 -20.49 -24.24
C TRP A 343 22.29 -20.83 -23.44
N LYS A 344 22.43 -21.22 -22.17
CA LYS A 344 21.33 -21.50 -21.25
C LYS A 344 20.49 -20.23 -21.01
N ILE A 345 21.11 -19.11 -20.65
CA ILE A 345 20.45 -17.80 -20.51
C ILE A 345 19.73 -17.41 -21.82
N ASN A 346 20.33 -17.68 -22.98
CA ASN A 346 19.69 -17.42 -24.27
C ASN A 346 18.48 -18.34 -24.55
N GLU A 347 18.45 -19.55 -24.01
CA GLU A 347 17.30 -20.48 -24.11
C GLU A 347 16.22 -20.15 -23.07
N ASP A 348 16.61 -19.77 -21.85
CA ASP A 348 15.71 -19.30 -20.80
C ASP A 348 15.03 -17.98 -21.20
N LEU A 349 15.76 -17.05 -21.85
CA LEU A 349 15.18 -15.85 -22.48
C LEU A 349 14.23 -16.18 -23.64
N LYS A 350 14.53 -17.21 -24.47
CA LYS A 350 13.56 -17.68 -25.49
C LYS A 350 12.29 -18.23 -24.84
N GLN A 351 12.41 -18.95 -23.74
CA GLN A 351 11.27 -19.47 -22.98
C GLN A 351 10.46 -18.34 -22.33
N GLN A 352 11.09 -17.34 -21.72
CA GLN A 352 10.41 -16.14 -21.19
C GLN A 352 9.70 -15.33 -22.28
N ILE A 353 10.32 -15.15 -23.45
CA ILE A 353 9.69 -14.49 -24.61
C ILE A 353 8.52 -15.33 -25.13
N ALA A 354 8.64 -16.66 -25.17
CA ALA A 354 7.54 -17.54 -25.55
C ALA A 354 6.38 -17.48 -24.54
N LEU A 355 6.66 -17.50 -23.24
CA LEU A 355 5.67 -17.39 -22.16
C LEU A 355 4.96 -16.03 -22.19
N THR A 356 5.69 -14.92 -22.25
CA THR A 356 5.06 -13.59 -22.38
C THR A 356 4.30 -13.41 -23.70
N SER A 357 4.70 -14.07 -24.80
CA SER A 357 3.90 -14.13 -26.03
C SER A 357 2.60 -14.94 -25.86
N ALA A 358 2.64 -16.03 -25.08
CA ALA A 358 1.45 -16.82 -24.76
C ALA A 358 0.51 -16.05 -23.82
N GLU A 359 1.03 -15.43 -22.76
CA GLU A 359 0.27 -14.59 -21.83
C GLU A 359 -0.38 -13.39 -22.53
N THR A 360 0.33 -12.70 -23.43
CA THR A 360 -0.24 -11.59 -24.19
C THR A 360 -1.28 -12.07 -25.21
N MET A 361 -1.12 -13.26 -25.80
CA MET A 361 -2.17 -13.89 -26.61
C MET A 361 -3.39 -14.32 -25.77
N ILE A 362 -3.19 -14.82 -24.55
CA ILE A 362 -4.27 -15.17 -23.60
C ILE A 362 -5.02 -13.91 -23.17
N LYS A 363 -4.32 -12.86 -22.72
CA LYS A 363 -4.93 -11.56 -22.38
C LYS A 363 -5.66 -10.93 -23.57
N HIS A 364 -5.18 -11.11 -24.80
CA HIS A 364 -5.93 -10.71 -26.00
C HIS A 364 -7.12 -11.63 -26.36
N ALA A 365 -7.14 -12.88 -25.90
CA ALA A 365 -8.31 -13.75 -26.00
C ALA A 365 -9.36 -13.37 -24.95
N GLU A 366 -8.96 -13.18 -23.69
CA GLU A 366 -9.79 -12.71 -22.58
C GLU A 366 -10.42 -11.34 -22.89
N LEU A 367 -9.66 -10.38 -23.41
CA LEU A 367 -10.19 -9.08 -23.84
C LEU A 367 -11.16 -9.19 -25.03
N ARG A 368 -11.05 -10.22 -25.87
CA ARG A 368 -12.03 -10.50 -26.93
C ARG A 368 -13.27 -11.20 -26.39
N GLU A 369 -13.11 -12.12 -25.45
CA GLU A 369 -14.21 -12.81 -24.78
C GLU A 369 -15.05 -11.83 -23.95
N ASN A 370 -14.41 -10.92 -23.21
CA ASN A 370 -15.08 -9.83 -22.50
C ASN A 370 -15.76 -8.82 -23.46
N ALA A 371 -15.18 -8.54 -24.63
CA ALA A 371 -15.83 -7.72 -25.64
C ALA A 371 -17.04 -8.43 -26.28
N LEU A 372 -16.97 -9.75 -26.46
CA LEU A 372 -18.07 -10.57 -26.97
C LEU A 372 -19.17 -10.78 -25.91
N SER A 373 -18.85 -10.91 -24.63
CA SER A 373 -19.83 -11.04 -23.55
C SER A 373 -20.61 -9.73 -23.35
N GLY A 374 -19.94 -8.58 -23.43
CA GLY A 374 -20.59 -7.28 -23.53
C GLY A 374 -21.47 -7.14 -24.78
N GLN A 375 -21.08 -7.75 -25.90
CA GLN A 375 -21.90 -7.79 -27.11
C GLN A 375 -23.15 -8.68 -26.94
N THR A 376 -23.06 -9.84 -26.28
CA THR A 376 -24.25 -10.65 -25.97
C THR A 376 -25.18 -9.95 -24.99
N VAL A 377 -24.67 -9.32 -23.92
CA VAL A 377 -25.51 -8.53 -22.99
C VAL A 377 -26.25 -7.39 -23.71
N LEU A 378 -25.63 -6.75 -24.71
CA LEU A 378 -26.30 -5.77 -25.55
C LEU A 378 -27.33 -6.40 -26.51
N GLN A 379 -27.10 -7.61 -27.03
CA GLN A 379 -28.09 -8.34 -27.83
C GLN A 379 -29.29 -8.78 -26.99
N ASP A 380 -29.06 -9.29 -25.77
CA ASP A 380 -30.12 -9.65 -24.82
C ASP A 380 -30.93 -8.42 -24.42
N LYS A 381 -30.28 -7.26 -24.21
CA LYS A 381 -30.97 -5.99 -23.92
C LYS A 381 -31.75 -5.45 -25.12
N VAL A 382 -31.28 -5.67 -26.34
CA VAL A 382 -32.04 -5.35 -27.56
C VAL A 382 -33.24 -6.28 -27.70
N ALA A 383 -33.08 -7.59 -27.49
CA ALA A 383 -34.19 -8.55 -27.54
C ALA A 383 -35.24 -8.29 -26.45
N GLU A 384 -34.82 -7.87 -25.25
CA GLU A 384 -35.73 -7.45 -24.17
C GLU A 384 -36.50 -6.18 -24.54
N LEU A 385 -35.85 -5.19 -25.19
CA LEU A 385 -36.51 -3.98 -25.68
C LEU A 385 -37.42 -4.25 -26.91
N GLU A 386 -37.07 -5.20 -27.77
CA GLU A 386 -37.91 -5.67 -28.88
C GLU A 386 -39.15 -6.40 -28.34
N ASN A 387 -39.01 -7.28 -27.34
CA ASN A 387 -40.14 -7.91 -26.64
C ASN A 387 -41.03 -6.88 -25.92
N GLN A 388 -40.44 -5.90 -25.23
CA GLN A 388 -41.21 -4.82 -24.58
C GLN A 388 -41.95 -3.95 -25.61
N LEU A 389 -41.37 -3.70 -26.78
CA LEU A 389 -42.05 -3.01 -27.89
C LEU A 389 -43.18 -3.86 -28.48
N GLU A 390 -42.98 -5.16 -28.66
CA GLU A 390 -44.03 -6.07 -29.16
C GLU A 390 -45.18 -6.20 -28.15
N GLU A 391 -44.88 -6.31 -26.85
CA GLU A 391 -45.89 -6.36 -25.78
C GLU A 391 -46.64 -5.03 -25.63
N LEU A 392 -45.95 -3.87 -25.70
CA LEU A 392 -46.61 -2.56 -25.74
C LEU A 392 -47.45 -2.37 -27.01
N GLN A 393 -47.02 -2.93 -28.15
CA GLN A 393 -47.77 -2.86 -29.41
C GLN A 393 -48.98 -3.81 -29.38
N GLU A 394 -48.90 -4.97 -28.72
CA GLU A 394 -50.06 -5.79 -28.41
C GLU A 394 -51.01 -5.08 -27.43
N GLN A 395 -50.52 -4.46 -26.36
CA GLN A 395 -51.36 -3.69 -25.43
C GLN A 395 -52.05 -2.53 -26.15
N LEU A 396 -51.36 -1.83 -27.07
CA LEU A 396 -51.95 -0.79 -27.91
C LEU A 396 -53.00 -1.36 -28.86
N ASN A 397 -52.76 -2.53 -29.46
CA ASN A 397 -53.76 -3.20 -30.32
C ASN A 397 -55.00 -3.64 -29.52
N ARG A 398 -54.81 -4.24 -28.34
CA ARG A 398 -55.90 -4.60 -27.41
C ARG A 398 -56.68 -3.36 -26.98
N LYS A 399 -56.02 -2.25 -26.63
CA LYS A 399 -56.67 -0.97 -26.29
C LYS A 399 -57.41 -0.32 -27.48
N ASN A 400 -56.85 -0.39 -28.69
CA ASN A 400 -57.55 0.07 -29.89
C ASN A 400 -58.77 -0.81 -30.21
N GLN A 401 -58.70 -2.11 -29.90
CA GLN A 401 -59.83 -3.03 -30.06
C GLN A 401 -60.92 -2.81 -28.99
N GLU A 402 -60.55 -2.64 -27.71
CA GLU A 402 -61.48 -2.18 -26.67
C GLU A 402 -62.13 -0.83 -27.05
N ILE A 403 -61.39 0.12 -27.62
CA ILE A 403 -61.93 1.40 -28.07
C ILE A 403 -62.91 1.21 -29.25
N ALA A 404 -62.64 0.29 -30.17
CA ALA A 404 -63.56 -0.04 -31.26
C ALA A 404 -64.83 -0.75 -30.76
N GLU A 405 -64.69 -1.64 -29.77
CA GLU A 405 -65.80 -2.34 -29.12
C GLU A 405 -66.65 -1.37 -28.27
N LEU A 406 -66.02 -0.46 -27.52
CA LEU A 406 -66.70 0.62 -26.79
C LEU A 406 -67.34 1.67 -27.71
N GLN A 407 -66.78 1.91 -28.90
CA GLN A 407 -67.45 2.73 -29.93
C GLN A 407 -68.67 2.00 -30.52
N ALA A 408 -68.59 0.68 -30.74
CA ALA A 408 -69.76 -0.12 -31.14
C ALA A 408 -70.83 -0.22 -30.03
N GLU A 409 -70.44 -0.26 -28.75
CA GLU A 409 -71.36 -0.14 -27.63
C GLU A 409 -71.98 1.27 -27.52
N ALA A 410 -71.22 2.33 -27.79
CA ALA A 410 -71.76 3.70 -27.80
C ALA A 410 -72.73 3.95 -28.97
N GLU A 411 -72.44 3.41 -30.16
CA GLU A 411 -73.32 3.47 -31.34
C GLU A 411 -74.55 2.55 -31.21
N SER A 412 -74.53 1.52 -30.36
CA SER A 412 -75.70 0.68 -30.07
C SER A 412 -76.54 1.19 -28.89
N ARG A 413 -75.92 1.72 -27.82
CA ARG A 413 -76.62 2.29 -26.64
C ARG A 413 -77.23 3.69 -26.88
N THR A 414 -77.13 4.24 -28.09
CA THR A 414 -77.79 5.51 -28.48
C THR A 414 -79.12 5.31 -29.21
N MET A 415 -79.65 4.08 -29.25
CA MET A 415 -80.97 3.74 -29.78
C MET A 415 -81.77 2.92 -28.76
N VAL A 416 -83.01 3.33 -28.50
CA VAL A 416 -84.05 2.69 -27.66
C VAL A 416 -83.97 3.00 -26.15
N ASP A 417 -84.99 3.79 -25.74
CA ASP A 417 -85.50 4.11 -24.40
C ASP A 417 -85.87 2.84 -23.57
N GLY A 418 -86.21 2.86 -22.28
CA GLY A 418 -86.46 3.93 -21.30
C GLY A 418 -87.49 3.46 -20.24
N GLU A 419 -88.06 4.42 -19.49
CA GLU A 419 -89.15 4.28 -18.49
C GLU A 419 -88.86 3.58 -17.13
N ALA A 420 -89.28 4.25 -16.04
CA ALA A 420 -89.51 3.77 -14.65
C ALA A 420 -88.35 3.15 -13.82
N SER A 421 -88.32 3.28 -12.48
CA SER A 421 -88.92 4.27 -11.56
C SER A 421 -88.36 4.15 -10.13
N GLY A 422 -87.97 5.27 -9.51
CA GLY A 422 -88.16 5.65 -8.08
C GLY A 422 -87.61 4.78 -6.92
N GLU A 423 -86.92 5.48 -6.00
CA GLU A 423 -87.11 5.45 -4.51
C GLU A 423 -86.95 4.08 -3.76
N ASP A 424 -86.14 3.91 -2.71
CA ASP A 424 -85.31 4.86 -1.93
C ASP A 424 -84.14 4.15 -1.18
N ASP A 425 -83.11 4.97 -0.86
CA ASP A 425 -82.17 4.98 0.28
C ASP A 425 -81.46 3.73 0.88
N ASP A 426 -80.15 3.94 1.05
CA ASP A 426 -79.26 3.47 2.13
C ASP A 426 -79.22 1.98 2.53
N LYS A 427 -78.23 1.28 1.94
CA LYS A 427 -77.24 0.61 2.81
C LYS A 427 -75.82 0.55 2.26
N PHE A 428 -74.89 0.98 3.10
CA PHE A 428 -73.44 0.83 2.92
C PHE A 428 -73.05 -0.66 2.72
N VAL A 429 -72.28 -0.93 1.67
CA VAL A 429 -71.17 -1.91 1.72
C VAL A 429 -69.92 -1.17 1.25
N VAL A 430 -68.89 -1.13 2.10
CA VAL A 430 -67.71 -0.28 1.92
C VAL A 430 -66.53 -1.10 1.42
N VAL A 431 -65.98 -0.64 0.28
CA VAL A 431 -64.58 -0.73 -0.15
C VAL A 431 -63.92 -2.12 -0.11
N GLY A 432 -63.72 -2.67 -1.32
CA GLY A 432 -62.74 -3.71 -1.63
C GLY A 432 -61.75 -3.26 -2.71
N GLY A 433 -61.31 -2.00 -2.67
CA GLY A 433 -60.54 -1.36 -3.75
C GLY A 433 -59.71 -0.13 -3.36
N ASP A 434 -59.50 0.10 -2.05
CA ASP A 434 -58.51 1.08 -1.58
C ASP A 434 -57.13 0.44 -1.41
N GLY A 435 -56.10 1.28 -1.48
CA GLY A 435 -54.69 0.86 -1.38
C GLY A 435 -53.76 1.65 -2.28
N GLY A 436 -54.27 2.27 -3.34
CA GLY A 436 -53.54 3.22 -4.17
C GLY A 436 -53.65 4.65 -3.64
N ALA A 437 -54.54 5.46 -4.23
CA ALA A 437 -54.64 6.89 -3.96
C ALA A 437 -54.88 7.25 -2.48
N ILE A 438 -55.78 6.55 -1.77
CA ILE A 438 -56.04 6.85 -0.35
C ILE A 438 -54.93 6.32 0.56
N SER A 439 -54.24 5.22 0.24
CA SER A 439 -53.06 4.83 1.05
C SER A 439 -51.92 5.82 0.81
N ILE A 440 -51.64 6.23 -0.43
CA ILE A 440 -50.61 7.23 -0.75
C ILE A 440 -50.95 8.58 -0.12
N LEU A 441 -52.22 9.02 -0.12
CA LEU A 441 -52.60 10.26 0.58
C LEU A 441 -52.64 10.10 2.10
N THR A 442 -52.99 8.93 2.65
CA THR A 442 -52.96 8.69 4.11
C THR A 442 -51.53 8.46 4.60
N GLU A 443 -50.63 7.95 3.76
CA GLU A 443 -49.20 7.78 4.02
C GLU A 443 -48.44 9.07 3.76
N GLN A 444 -48.85 9.92 2.81
CA GLN A 444 -48.36 11.30 2.68
C GLN A 444 -48.90 12.19 3.80
N VAL A 445 -50.13 12.00 4.28
CA VAL A 445 -50.64 12.72 5.47
C VAL A 445 -50.02 12.16 6.75
N ALA A 446 -49.84 10.84 6.89
CA ALA A 446 -49.17 10.26 8.04
C ALA A 446 -47.66 10.50 8.03
N THR A 447 -47.03 10.64 6.86
CA THR A 447 -45.62 11.02 6.72
C THR A 447 -45.46 12.53 6.85
N ALA A 448 -46.34 13.37 6.34
CA ALA A 448 -46.34 14.80 6.66
C ALA A 448 -46.70 15.06 8.14
N GLN A 449 -47.51 14.21 8.78
CA GLN A 449 -47.75 14.24 10.23
C GLN A 449 -46.57 13.68 11.01
N ARG A 450 -45.85 12.67 10.49
CA ARG A 450 -44.62 12.15 11.10
C ARG A 450 -43.50 13.16 10.96
N GLU A 451 -43.25 13.72 9.79
CA GLU A 451 -42.33 14.83 9.52
C GLU A 451 -42.73 16.10 10.27
N LEU A 452 -44.03 16.41 10.44
CA LEU A 452 -44.46 17.51 11.31
C LEU A 452 -44.25 17.18 12.79
N THR A 453 -44.42 15.93 13.21
CA THR A 453 -44.15 15.48 14.59
C THR A 453 -42.65 15.46 14.85
N GLU A 454 -41.84 14.93 13.95
CA GLU A 454 -40.38 14.97 13.94
C GLU A 454 -39.85 16.41 13.80
N ALA A 455 -40.51 17.31 13.07
CA ALA A 455 -40.16 18.73 13.01
C ALA A 455 -40.66 19.52 14.24
N MET A 456 -41.71 19.05 14.92
CA MET A 456 -42.17 19.56 16.22
C MET A 456 -41.35 19.00 17.37
N GLU A 457 -40.83 17.78 17.27
CA GLU A 457 -39.90 17.12 18.19
C GLU A 457 -38.48 17.59 17.96
N LEU A 458 -38.08 17.93 16.73
CA LEU A 458 -36.87 18.66 16.40
C LEU A 458 -37.00 20.11 16.83
N ASN A 459 -38.17 20.77 16.68
CA ASN A 459 -38.40 22.06 17.35
C ASN A 459 -38.40 21.90 18.87
N LEU A 460 -38.91 20.81 19.43
CA LEU A 460 -38.85 20.58 20.88
C LEU A 460 -37.43 20.26 21.33
N HIS A 461 -36.62 19.56 20.54
CA HIS A 461 -35.21 19.31 20.82
C HIS A 461 -34.35 20.55 20.61
N LEU A 462 -34.64 21.38 19.60
CA LEU A 462 -33.99 22.67 19.37
C LEU A 462 -34.47 23.73 20.37
N ASN A 463 -35.72 23.68 20.84
CA ASN A 463 -36.24 24.57 21.87
C ASN A 463 -35.84 24.09 23.28
N ASN A 464 -35.72 22.79 23.53
CA ASN A 464 -35.11 22.26 24.75
C ASN A 464 -33.59 22.43 24.73
N ARG A 465 -32.93 22.40 23.56
CA ARG A 465 -31.51 22.74 23.41
C ARG A 465 -31.27 24.25 23.47
N ASN A 466 -32.20 25.08 22.98
CA ASN A 466 -32.14 26.52 23.15
C ASN A 466 -32.49 26.92 24.59
N ALA A 467 -33.46 26.27 25.23
CA ALA A 467 -33.74 26.44 26.65
C ALA A 467 -32.58 25.92 27.51
N TRP A 468 -31.95 24.79 27.16
CA TRP A 468 -30.74 24.32 27.82
C TRP A 468 -29.54 25.25 27.55
N LEU A 469 -29.40 25.81 26.35
CA LEU A 469 -28.37 26.81 26.05
C LEU A 469 -28.67 28.16 26.73
N GLU A 470 -29.94 28.54 26.91
CA GLU A 470 -30.39 29.69 27.68
C GLU A 470 -30.26 29.44 29.18
N GLU A 471 -30.42 28.21 29.68
CA GLU A 471 -30.12 27.77 31.04
C GLU A 471 -28.60 27.73 31.26
N GLN A 472 -27.79 27.29 30.29
CA GLN A 472 -26.33 27.44 30.35
C GLN A 472 -25.96 28.93 30.32
N TYR A 473 -26.61 29.76 29.50
CA TYR A 473 -26.38 31.21 29.47
C TYR A 473 -26.82 31.88 30.77
N GLN A 474 -27.92 31.43 31.37
CA GLN A 474 -28.45 31.91 32.64
C GLN A 474 -27.62 31.43 33.81
N MET A 475 -27.11 30.19 33.82
CA MET A 475 -26.13 29.71 34.79
C MET A 475 -24.80 30.45 34.67
N LEU A 476 -24.29 30.65 33.45
CA LEU A 476 -23.12 31.50 33.20
C LEU A 476 -23.35 32.98 33.59
N SER A 477 -24.60 33.43 33.68
CA SER A 477 -24.97 34.75 34.22
C SER A 477 -25.20 34.77 35.74
N SER A 478 -25.75 33.70 36.33
CA SER A 478 -26.10 33.60 37.76
C SER A 478 -24.92 33.17 38.63
N VAL A 479 -23.85 32.64 38.02
CA VAL A 479 -22.49 32.55 38.60
C VAL A 479 -21.90 33.94 38.95
N GLN A 480 -22.62 35.06 38.68
CA GLN A 480 -22.31 36.39 39.23
C GLN A 480 -23.31 36.93 40.28
N SER A 481 -24.22 36.11 40.84
CA SER A 481 -25.03 36.50 42.00
C SER A 481 -25.35 35.34 42.95
N GLU A 482 -24.41 35.02 43.84
CA GLU A 482 -24.77 34.51 45.17
C GLU A 482 -25.55 35.60 45.92
N GLY A 483 -26.69 35.25 46.53
CA GLY A 483 -27.48 36.19 47.33
C GLY A 483 -28.76 35.54 47.86
N ASP A 484 -28.90 35.55 49.19
CA ASP A 484 -29.99 34.98 49.97
C ASP A 484 -31.41 35.32 49.46
N ASP A 485 -32.35 34.38 49.62
CA ASP A 485 -33.41 34.60 50.62
C ASP A 485 -34.06 33.27 51.07
N GLU A 486 -34.45 33.20 52.34
CA GLU A 486 -35.22 32.09 52.92
C GLU A 486 -36.74 32.34 52.80
N GLN A 487 -37.53 31.24 52.79
CA GLN A 487 -38.94 31.17 53.22
C GLN A 487 -39.97 32.11 52.55
N GLU A 488 -41.00 31.51 51.91
CA GLU A 488 -42.35 31.64 52.51
C GLU A 488 -43.29 30.48 52.16
N GLU A 489 -44.41 30.41 52.88
CA GLU A 489 -45.35 29.30 52.96
C GLU A 489 -46.57 29.49 52.04
N SER A 490 -46.83 28.55 51.12
CA SER A 490 -48.19 28.40 50.57
C SER A 490 -48.50 26.94 50.21
N GLY A 491 -49.68 26.46 50.63
CA GLY A 491 -50.11 25.08 50.41
C GLY A 491 -51.04 24.94 49.21
N VAL A 492 -50.66 24.10 48.25
CA VAL A 492 -51.53 23.61 47.16
C VAL A 492 -51.65 22.08 47.27
N ALA A 493 -52.62 21.50 46.57
CA ALA A 493 -53.10 20.13 46.75
C ALA A 493 -51.99 19.05 46.73
N LYS A 494 -52.22 17.95 47.45
CA LYS A 494 -51.45 16.70 47.23
C LYS A 494 -51.66 16.26 45.77
N PRO A 495 -50.60 16.02 45.00
CA PRO A 495 -50.72 15.43 43.68
C PRO A 495 -51.27 13.99 43.76
N PRO A 496 -51.87 13.47 42.67
CA PRO A 496 -52.28 12.08 42.55
C PRO A 496 -51.11 11.10 42.79
N PRO A 497 -51.41 9.83 43.10
CA PRO A 497 -50.36 8.83 43.30
C PRO A 497 -49.50 8.62 42.06
N GLU A 498 -50.02 8.80 40.84
CA GLU A 498 -49.24 8.69 39.60
C GLU A 498 -48.13 9.75 39.50
N GLU A 499 -48.41 11.03 39.75
CA GLU A 499 -47.36 12.09 39.77
C GLU A 499 -46.33 11.85 40.87
N ARG A 500 -46.75 11.24 42.00
CA ARG A 500 -45.83 10.83 43.07
C ARG A 500 -44.98 9.62 42.72
N ILE A 501 -45.48 8.72 41.88
CA ILE A 501 -44.72 7.59 41.33
C ILE A 501 -43.74 8.12 40.29
N ALA A 502 -44.18 8.94 39.34
CA ALA A 502 -43.32 9.57 38.34
C ALA A 502 -42.18 10.39 38.96
N ALA A 503 -42.46 11.18 40.01
CA ALA A 503 -41.44 11.91 40.75
C ALA A 503 -40.43 10.98 41.45
N LEU A 504 -40.89 9.88 42.07
CA LEU A 504 -40.00 8.88 42.69
C LEU A 504 -39.24 8.04 41.65
N GLU A 505 -39.80 7.81 40.47
CA GLU A 505 -39.14 7.13 39.35
C GLU A 505 -38.08 8.03 38.72
N GLN A 506 -38.33 9.35 38.61
CA GLN A 506 -37.32 10.34 38.24
C GLN A 506 -36.22 10.43 39.30
N GLU A 507 -36.55 10.56 40.58
CA GLU A 507 -35.59 10.61 41.69
C GLU A 507 -34.75 9.31 41.77
N LEU A 508 -35.33 8.16 41.40
CA LEU A 508 -34.64 6.88 41.29
C LEU A 508 -33.79 6.75 40.01
N GLN A 509 -34.21 7.35 38.88
CA GLN A 509 -33.36 7.48 37.69
C GLN A 509 -32.17 8.41 37.93
N GLU A 510 -32.38 9.53 38.62
CA GLU A 510 -31.33 10.49 38.98
C GLU A 510 -30.37 9.89 40.00
N ALA A 511 -30.88 9.15 40.99
CA ALA A 511 -30.05 8.34 41.88
C ALA A 511 -29.22 7.29 41.12
N ARG A 512 -29.79 6.63 40.10
CA ARG A 512 -29.05 5.68 39.23
C ARG A 512 -28.01 6.35 38.33
N ARG A 513 -28.28 7.55 37.79
CA ARG A 513 -27.25 8.33 37.06
C ARG A 513 -26.11 8.70 38.00
N ALA A 514 -26.43 9.23 39.17
CA ALA A 514 -25.45 9.56 40.20
C ALA A 514 -24.76 8.33 40.86
N GLU A 515 -25.27 7.11 40.64
CA GLU A 515 -24.61 5.85 41.02
C GLU A 515 -23.68 5.37 39.90
N ASN A 516 -24.11 5.45 38.63
CA ASN A 516 -23.28 5.18 37.46
C ASN A 516 -22.10 6.16 37.35
N GLU A 517 -22.32 7.46 37.53
CA GLU A 517 -21.26 8.49 37.57
C GLU A 517 -20.23 8.20 38.68
N LYS A 518 -20.68 7.65 39.82
CA LYS A 518 -19.77 7.20 40.89
C LYS A 518 -19.04 5.92 40.52
N ALA A 519 -19.69 4.97 39.86
CA ALA A 519 -19.04 3.76 39.36
C ALA A 519 -17.97 4.09 38.30
N GLU A 520 -18.26 5.04 37.41
CA GLU A 520 -17.31 5.57 36.43
C GLU A 520 -16.14 6.31 37.11
N HIS A 521 -16.42 7.16 38.12
CA HIS A 521 -15.36 7.78 38.91
C HIS A 521 -14.51 6.77 39.71
N VAL A 522 -15.09 5.67 40.21
CA VAL A 522 -14.37 4.58 40.88
C VAL A 522 -13.51 3.82 39.87
N SER A 523 -14.05 3.45 38.70
CA SER A 523 -13.30 2.77 37.64
C SER A 523 -12.12 3.63 37.15
N ASN A 524 -12.33 4.94 36.96
CA ASN A 524 -11.25 5.88 36.65
C ASN A 524 -10.20 5.94 37.78
N LEU A 525 -10.61 5.88 39.05
CA LEU A 525 -9.69 5.82 40.20
C LEU A 525 -8.90 4.51 40.27
N GLU A 526 -9.52 3.38 39.91
CA GLU A 526 -8.89 2.05 39.88
C GLU A 526 -7.91 1.92 38.70
N GLN A 527 -8.23 2.49 37.53
CA GLN A 527 -7.29 2.64 36.41
C GLN A 527 -6.11 3.53 36.79
N ASN A 528 -6.34 4.69 37.41
CA ASN A 528 -5.27 5.57 37.88
C ASN A 528 -4.41 4.92 38.98
N TYR A 529 -5.00 4.12 39.87
CA TYR A 529 -4.25 3.37 40.88
C TYR A 529 -3.41 2.26 40.24
N SER A 530 -3.95 1.54 39.26
CA SER A 530 -3.23 0.50 38.52
C SER A 530 -2.07 1.07 37.72
N ALA A 531 -2.27 2.18 37.01
CA ALA A 531 -1.22 2.91 36.30
C ALA A 531 -0.14 3.48 37.25
N LEU A 532 -0.52 3.94 38.45
CA LEU A 532 0.45 4.36 39.46
C LEU A 532 1.21 3.17 40.06
N SER A 533 0.60 1.98 40.13
CA SER A 533 1.27 0.74 40.55
C SER A 533 2.28 0.28 39.50
N THR A 534 1.92 0.24 38.21
CA THR A 534 2.85 -0.18 37.15
C THR A 534 4.02 0.80 36.99
N GLU A 535 3.79 2.11 37.16
CA GLU A 535 4.89 3.09 37.21
C GLU A 535 5.73 2.97 38.50
N PHE A 536 5.14 2.59 39.64
CA PHE A 536 5.90 2.26 40.85
C PHE A 536 6.76 1.01 40.66
N ASP A 537 6.23 -0.04 40.02
CA ASP A 537 6.94 -1.30 39.76
C ASP A 537 8.01 -1.14 38.67
N ARG A 538 7.80 -0.28 37.66
CA ARG A 538 8.86 0.19 36.74
C ARG A 538 9.95 0.93 37.49
N LEU A 539 9.60 1.92 38.33
CA LEU A 539 10.56 2.64 39.16
C LEU A 539 11.31 1.72 40.12
N HIS A 540 10.65 0.69 40.67
CA HIS A 540 11.29 -0.24 41.59
C HIS A 540 12.23 -1.21 40.85
N SER A 541 11.86 -1.69 39.67
CA SER A 541 12.70 -2.52 38.80
C SER A 541 13.92 -1.74 38.32
N ALA A 542 13.73 -0.54 37.76
CA ALA A 542 14.83 0.35 37.38
C ALA A 542 15.72 0.74 38.58
N HIS A 543 15.16 0.89 39.78
CA HIS A 543 15.96 1.10 40.99
C HIS A 543 16.81 -0.13 41.35
N ASN A 544 16.26 -1.34 41.23
CA ASN A 544 16.97 -2.59 41.48
C ASN A 544 18.09 -2.81 40.44
N GLU A 545 17.83 -2.57 39.16
CA GLU A 545 18.84 -2.58 38.09
C GLU A 545 19.99 -1.60 38.39
N LEU A 546 19.67 -0.37 38.79
CA LEU A 546 20.68 0.63 39.18
C LEU A 546 21.46 0.18 40.45
N LEU A 547 20.83 -0.60 41.33
CA LEU A 547 21.46 -1.20 42.51
C LEU A 547 22.35 -2.40 42.13
N GLU A 548 22.01 -3.16 41.10
CA GLU A 548 22.84 -4.24 40.54
C GLU A 548 24.02 -3.68 39.73
N VAL A 549 23.80 -2.72 38.84
CA VAL A 549 24.87 -1.98 38.14
C VAL A 549 25.82 -1.36 39.14
N LYS A 550 25.30 -0.70 40.20
CA LYS A 550 26.13 -0.18 41.28
C LYS A 550 26.88 -1.29 42.03
N GLN A 551 26.29 -2.48 42.24
CA GLN A 551 27.01 -3.61 42.84
C GLN A 551 28.13 -4.13 41.92
N THR A 552 27.93 -4.16 40.59
CA THR A 552 28.99 -4.50 39.64
C THR A 552 30.08 -3.43 39.58
N ASP A 553 29.71 -2.14 39.67
CA ASP A 553 30.66 -1.02 39.74
C ASP A 553 31.44 -1.04 41.06
N ASP A 554 30.78 -1.21 42.22
CA ASP A 554 31.44 -1.35 43.51
C ASP A 554 32.33 -2.61 43.54
N ALA A 555 31.94 -3.70 42.87
CA ALA A 555 32.78 -4.90 42.73
C ALA A 555 34.00 -4.66 41.82
N ALA A 556 33.82 -4.04 40.64
CA ALA A 556 34.91 -3.67 39.74
C ALA A 556 35.86 -2.66 40.39
N LEU A 557 35.32 -1.67 41.10
CA LEU A 557 36.07 -0.64 41.82
C LEU A 557 36.77 -1.23 43.06
N ASN A 558 36.23 -2.27 43.70
CA ASN A 558 36.94 -3.04 44.72
C ASN A 558 38.02 -3.95 44.13
N THR A 559 37.82 -4.53 42.94
CA THR A 559 38.88 -5.24 42.20
C THR A 559 40.01 -4.28 41.82
N LEU A 560 39.70 -3.11 41.25
CA LEU A 560 40.67 -2.06 40.96
C LEU A 560 41.35 -1.50 42.22
N LYS A 561 40.68 -1.47 43.39
CA LYS A 561 41.34 -1.17 44.68
C LYS A 561 42.31 -2.27 45.09
N LEU A 562 41.93 -3.54 44.97
CA LEU A 562 42.80 -4.68 45.27
C LEU A 562 44.00 -4.74 44.31
N GLU A 563 43.81 -4.37 43.04
CA GLU A 563 44.90 -4.19 42.08
C GLU A 563 45.75 -2.97 42.40
N LEU A 564 45.17 -1.84 42.83
CA LEU A 564 45.93 -0.68 43.33
C LEU A 564 46.68 -0.97 44.64
N GLU A 565 46.14 -1.81 45.52
CA GLU A 565 46.83 -2.26 46.73
C GLU A 565 47.87 -3.33 46.42
N SER A 566 47.66 -4.20 45.43
CA SER A 566 48.66 -5.12 44.89
C SER A 566 49.80 -4.37 44.19
N LEU A 567 49.49 -3.32 43.41
CA LEU A 567 50.45 -2.43 42.77
C LEU A 567 51.17 -1.55 43.80
N ARG A 568 50.50 -1.10 44.87
CA ARG A 568 51.16 -0.41 45.99
C ARG A 568 52.02 -1.35 46.82
N LEU A 569 51.59 -2.59 47.03
CA LEU A 569 52.40 -3.62 47.68
C LEU A 569 53.63 -3.94 46.82
N SER A 570 53.46 -4.09 45.51
CA SER A 570 54.54 -4.23 44.52
C SER A 570 55.45 -2.99 44.48
N GLN A 571 54.90 -1.78 44.65
CA GLN A 571 55.64 -0.53 44.74
C GLN A 571 56.39 -0.39 46.07
N THR A 572 55.87 -0.91 47.18
CA THR A 572 56.64 -1.04 48.43
C THR A 572 57.66 -2.15 48.34
N ASP A 573 57.36 -3.27 47.68
CA ASP A 573 58.30 -4.36 47.39
C ASP A 573 59.42 -3.90 46.44
N ALA A 574 59.13 -2.93 45.57
CA ALA A 574 60.10 -2.24 44.72
C ALA A 574 60.86 -1.19 45.54
N SER A 575 60.19 -0.38 46.37
CA SER A 575 60.84 0.59 47.27
C SER A 575 61.73 -0.07 48.32
N ASP A 576 61.43 -1.29 48.75
CA ASP A 576 62.21 -2.07 49.72
C ASP A 576 63.36 -2.79 49.01
N LYS A 577 63.18 -3.20 47.75
CA LYS A 577 64.29 -3.62 46.87
C LYS A 577 65.20 -2.44 46.53
N ASP A 578 64.65 -1.25 46.30
CA ASP A 578 65.40 -0.03 46.04
C ASP A 578 66.09 0.47 47.32
N GLN A 579 65.50 0.31 48.51
CA GLN A 579 66.21 0.52 49.78
C GLN A 579 67.26 -0.55 50.04
N ALA A 580 67.06 -1.80 49.63
CA ALA A 580 68.09 -2.85 49.71
C ALA A 580 69.22 -2.62 48.69
N LEU A 581 68.91 -2.05 47.52
CA LEU A 581 69.88 -1.56 46.55
C LEU A 581 70.59 -0.31 47.09
N TYR A 582 69.89 0.64 47.70
CA TYR A 582 70.49 1.83 48.31
C TYR A 582 71.35 1.49 49.54
N ALA A 583 70.99 0.44 50.28
CA ALA A 583 71.82 -0.12 51.35
C ALA A 583 73.06 -0.83 50.79
N LYS A 584 72.93 -1.55 49.67
CA LYS A 584 74.08 -2.05 48.90
C LYS A 584 74.93 -0.93 48.31
N ASP A 585 74.33 0.16 47.85
CA ASP A 585 75.04 1.32 47.31
C ASP A 585 75.70 2.13 48.44
N GLN A 586 75.20 2.05 49.69
CA GLN A 586 75.92 2.52 50.87
C GLN A 586 77.05 1.57 51.29
N GLU A 587 76.89 0.25 51.13
CA GLU A 587 77.96 -0.73 51.39
C GLU A 587 79.08 -0.59 50.33
N LEU A 588 78.69 -0.41 49.06
CA LEU A 588 79.57 -0.05 47.93
C LEU A 588 80.11 1.37 48.07
N ALA A 589 79.39 2.34 48.62
CA ALA A 589 79.94 3.67 48.94
C ALA A 589 81.00 3.56 50.06
N GLY A 590 80.82 2.67 51.04
CA GLY A 590 81.86 2.33 52.01
C GLY A 590 83.09 1.67 51.37
N ASP A 591 82.90 0.90 50.30
CA ASP A 591 84.00 0.40 49.47
C ASP A 591 84.57 1.44 48.50
N VAL A 592 83.80 2.44 48.06
CA VAL A 592 84.26 3.57 47.24
C VAL A 592 84.95 4.65 48.09
N GLU A 593 84.62 4.82 49.37
CA GLU A 593 85.45 5.60 50.30
C GLU A 593 86.76 4.87 50.62
N ARG A 594 86.75 3.53 50.73
CA ARG A 594 87.97 2.73 50.87
C ARG A 594 88.83 2.76 49.60
N LEU A 595 88.23 2.59 48.43
CA LEU A 595 88.89 2.71 47.13
C LEU A 595 89.34 4.14 46.86
N GLY A 596 88.57 5.16 47.24
CA GLY A 596 88.94 6.58 47.17
C GLY A 596 90.08 6.93 48.13
N GLY A 597 90.17 6.27 49.27
CA GLY A 597 91.34 6.32 50.16
C GLY A 597 92.58 5.69 49.53
N VAL A 598 92.41 4.56 48.83
CA VAL A 598 93.47 3.91 48.04
C VAL A 598 93.84 4.74 46.80
N GLU A 599 92.88 5.40 46.15
CA GLU A 599 93.04 6.22 44.95
C GLU A 599 93.70 7.56 45.28
N ASN A 600 93.39 8.17 46.42
CA ASN A 600 94.16 9.32 46.91
C ASN A 600 95.60 8.94 47.28
N GLN A 601 95.84 7.73 47.79
CA GLN A 601 97.20 7.21 47.97
C GLN A 601 97.86 6.91 46.63
N LEU A 602 97.13 6.34 45.66
CA LEU A 602 97.61 6.04 44.32
C LEU A 602 97.97 7.33 43.59
N GLN A 603 97.11 8.36 43.65
CA GLN A 603 97.35 9.69 43.10
C GLN A 603 98.53 10.38 43.79
N GLN A 604 98.68 10.28 45.12
CA GLN A 604 99.88 10.82 45.78
C GLN A 604 101.16 10.06 45.37
N THR A 605 101.09 8.75 45.14
CA THR A 605 102.23 8.02 44.55
C THR A 605 102.44 8.31 43.07
N HIS A 606 101.38 8.62 42.31
CA HIS A 606 101.42 8.94 40.90
C HIS A 606 101.96 10.36 40.67
N ASP A 607 101.50 11.36 41.42
CA ASP A 607 102.05 12.72 41.42
C ASP A 607 103.52 12.71 41.86
N ALA A 608 103.89 11.87 42.83
CA ALA A 608 105.29 11.67 43.22
C ALA A 608 106.12 10.97 42.14
N LEU A 609 105.55 9.97 41.45
CA LEU A 609 106.19 9.26 40.33
C LEU A 609 106.34 10.17 39.11
N VAL A 610 105.30 10.91 38.72
CA VAL A 610 105.29 11.90 37.65
C VAL A 610 106.28 13.03 37.95
N LYS A 611 106.38 13.47 39.21
CA LYS A 611 107.40 14.45 39.60
C LYS A 611 108.82 13.88 39.51
N ALA A 612 109.04 12.64 39.97
CA ALA A 612 110.33 11.96 39.81
C ALA A 612 110.66 11.65 38.34
N GLN A 613 109.66 11.36 37.50
CA GLN A 613 109.80 11.21 36.05
C GLN A 613 110.09 12.53 35.37
N ASN A 614 109.51 13.65 35.82
CA ASN A 614 109.80 14.98 35.28
C ASN A 614 111.20 15.43 35.70
N ASP A 615 111.61 15.24 36.97
CA ASP A 615 112.98 15.53 37.42
C ASP A 615 114.01 14.67 36.66
N LEU A 616 113.67 13.39 36.36
CA LEU A 616 114.50 12.50 35.53
C LEU A 616 114.46 12.90 34.04
N ALA A 617 113.33 13.33 33.52
CA ALA A 617 113.15 13.75 32.14
C ALA A 617 113.79 15.10 31.85
N GLU A 618 113.84 16.04 32.81
CA GLU A 618 114.63 17.27 32.69
C GLU A 618 116.13 16.94 32.69
N ALA A 619 116.59 16.04 33.57
CA ALA A 619 117.98 15.58 33.56
C ALA A 619 118.34 14.83 32.26
N GLN A 620 117.42 14.03 31.72
CA GLN A 620 117.59 13.34 30.44
C GLN A 620 117.47 14.30 29.25
N ALA A 621 116.61 15.33 29.30
CA ALA A 621 116.47 16.34 28.25
C ALA A 621 117.68 17.28 28.18
N VAL A 622 118.34 17.59 29.29
CA VAL A 622 119.59 18.36 29.29
C VAL A 622 120.74 17.57 28.65
N ASN A 623 120.83 16.25 28.91
CA ASN A 623 121.78 15.39 28.19
C ASN A 623 121.38 15.19 26.71
N ALA A 624 120.10 14.93 26.44
CA ALA A 624 119.58 14.72 25.10
C ALA A 624 119.80 15.96 24.23
N ASN A 625 119.54 17.18 24.73
CA ASN A 625 119.81 18.43 24.00
C ASN A 625 121.30 18.56 23.61
N LEU A 626 122.23 18.14 24.47
CA LEU A 626 123.67 18.16 24.15
C LEU A 626 124.09 17.09 23.11
N GLU A 627 123.40 15.96 23.04
CA GLU A 627 123.58 14.96 21.98
C GLU A 627 122.76 15.28 20.71
N GLN A 628 121.68 16.06 20.84
CA GLN A 628 120.77 16.48 19.78
C GLN A 628 121.34 17.67 19.01
N GLU A 629 121.89 18.71 19.66
CA GLU A 629 122.66 19.77 18.98
C GLU A 629 123.82 19.18 18.14
N LEU A 630 124.43 18.08 18.61
CA LEU A 630 125.51 17.36 17.91
C LEU A 630 125.04 16.53 16.70
N ASN A 631 123.76 16.18 16.62
CA ASN A 631 123.18 15.35 15.56
C ASN A 631 122.26 16.14 14.61
N GLU A 632 121.59 17.19 15.05
CA GLU A 632 120.79 18.09 14.21
C GLU A 632 121.66 18.86 13.21
N LEU A 633 122.89 19.24 13.62
CA LEU A 633 123.94 19.74 12.72
C LEU A 633 124.36 18.72 11.63
N ARG A 634 123.86 17.49 11.65
CA ARG A 634 124.04 16.46 10.61
C ARG A 634 122.74 16.03 9.90
N SER A 635 121.59 16.09 10.56
CA SER A 635 120.31 15.64 9.97
C SER A 635 119.55 16.75 9.20
N ILE A 636 119.74 18.03 9.55
CA ILE A 636 119.06 19.17 8.91
C ILE A 636 119.32 19.26 7.39
N SER A 637 120.38 18.62 6.87
CA SER A 637 120.67 18.61 5.43
C SER A 637 120.00 17.48 4.63
N ALA A 638 119.12 16.66 5.24
CA ALA A 638 118.72 15.36 4.65
C ALA A 638 117.21 15.07 4.50
N ALA A 639 116.32 15.57 5.36
CA ALA A 639 114.93 15.12 5.39
C ALA A 639 113.90 16.24 5.67
N ALA A 640 113.29 16.79 4.63
CA ALA A 640 112.26 17.83 4.73
C ALA A 640 111.23 17.75 3.57
N SER A 641 110.53 16.62 3.42
CA SER A 641 109.58 16.44 2.28
C SER A 641 108.38 15.50 2.49
N LYS A 642 108.05 15.07 3.72
CA LYS A 642 106.82 14.29 4.01
C LYS A 642 106.33 14.55 5.44
N ASN A 643 105.23 15.28 5.61
CA ASN A 643 104.46 15.27 6.87
C ASN A 643 102.98 15.75 6.78
N ASP A 644 102.50 16.22 5.62
CA ASP A 644 101.13 16.76 5.51
C ASP A 644 100.03 15.68 5.41
N GLU A 645 100.38 14.49 4.90
CA GLU A 645 99.44 13.39 4.59
C GLU A 645 98.74 12.83 5.86
N HIS A 646 99.43 12.75 7.00
CA HIS A 646 98.88 12.14 8.23
C HIS A 646 97.85 13.01 8.97
N LEU A 647 97.89 14.34 8.80
CA LEU A 647 96.91 15.24 9.40
C LEU A 647 95.56 15.23 8.66
N ALA A 648 95.56 14.93 7.36
CA ALA A 648 94.33 14.83 6.57
C ALA A 648 93.49 13.61 6.95
N ALA A 649 94.12 12.45 7.17
CA ALA A 649 93.43 11.20 7.48
C ALA A 649 92.59 11.28 8.77
N THR A 650 93.21 11.71 9.88
CA THR A 650 92.53 11.83 11.20
C THR A 650 91.41 12.88 11.21
N GLN A 651 91.45 13.86 10.31
CA GLN A 651 90.39 14.86 10.14
C GLN A 651 89.18 14.32 9.37
N HIS A 652 89.36 13.27 8.55
CA HIS A 652 88.29 12.60 7.79
C HIS A 652 87.45 11.68 8.69
N GLU A 653 88.12 10.82 9.48
CA GLU A 653 87.49 9.86 10.40
C GLU A 653 86.52 10.56 11.38
N LEU A 654 86.94 11.70 11.94
CA LEU A 654 86.15 12.48 12.90
C LEU A 654 84.92 13.18 12.28
N ASN A 655 84.89 13.35 10.95
CA ASN A 655 83.71 13.86 10.24
C ASN A 655 82.72 12.72 9.93
N GLN A 656 83.21 11.54 9.57
CA GLN A 656 82.40 10.35 9.26
C GLN A 656 81.54 9.92 10.47
N VAL A 657 82.15 9.77 11.65
CA VAL A 657 81.47 9.43 12.91
C VAL A 657 80.39 10.46 13.31
N ARG A 658 80.50 11.71 12.86
CA ARG A 658 79.46 12.73 13.09
C ARG A 658 78.25 12.56 12.16
N ALA A 659 78.48 12.25 10.88
CA ALA A 659 77.40 11.97 9.93
C ALA A 659 76.59 10.73 10.35
N GLU A 660 77.27 9.66 10.76
CA GLU A 660 76.65 8.43 11.29
C GLU A 660 75.76 8.71 12.52
N LYS A 661 76.26 9.47 13.49
CA LYS A 661 75.48 9.89 14.67
C LYS A 661 74.21 10.63 14.27
N ASP A 662 74.32 11.61 13.38
CA ASP A 662 73.19 12.48 13.05
C ASP A 662 72.14 11.72 12.20
N ALA A 663 72.55 10.76 11.36
CA ALA A 663 71.64 9.84 10.67
C ALA A 663 70.85 8.93 11.64
N VAL A 664 71.49 8.40 12.69
CA VAL A 664 70.82 7.60 13.74
C VAL A 664 69.80 8.45 14.52
N VAL A 665 70.07 9.73 14.75
CA VAL A 665 69.10 10.66 15.38
C VAL A 665 67.86 10.85 14.49
N VAL A 666 68.03 10.99 13.17
CA VAL A 666 66.90 11.10 12.22
C VAL A 666 66.03 9.84 12.28
N GLN A 667 66.61 8.65 12.18
CA GLN A 667 65.87 7.38 12.27
C GLN A 667 65.13 7.20 13.61
N LEU A 668 65.73 7.64 14.71
CA LEU A 668 65.06 7.63 16.02
C LEU A 668 63.83 8.57 16.02
N THR A 669 63.94 9.78 15.49
CA THR A 669 62.79 10.70 15.41
C THR A 669 61.70 10.19 14.46
N GLN A 670 62.07 9.53 13.36
CA GLN A 670 61.13 8.97 12.38
C GLN A 670 60.35 7.77 12.96
N SER A 671 61.00 6.91 13.74
CA SER A 671 60.33 5.80 14.45
C SER A 671 59.46 6.27 15.62
N GLN A 672 59.85 7.34 16.33
CA GLN A 672 58.99 7.96 17.34
C GLN A 672 57.72 8.57 16.72
N ALA A 673 57.82 9.18 15.54
CA ALA A 673 56.67 9.71 14.81
C ALA A 673 55.67 8.60 14.41
N SER A 674 56.15 7.49 13.82
CA SER A 674 55.26 6.39 13.41
C SER A 674 54.61 5.65 14.58
N VAL A 675 55.28 5.55 15.74
CA VAL A 675 54.66 5.04 16.97
C VAL A 675 53.52 5.94 17.45
N HIS A 676 53.66 7.26 17.34
CA HIS A 676 52.61 8.20 17.73
C HIS A 676 51.43 8.21 16.74
N GLU A 677 51.70 8.08 15.44
CA GLU A 677 50.70 7.90 14.38
C GLU A 677 49.86 6.63 14.61
N LEU A 678 50.50 5.51 14.99
CA LEU A 678 49.80 4.28 15.37
C LEU A 678 48.99 4.40 16.67
N GLN A 679 49.45 5.17 17.66
CA GLN A 679 48.69 5.43 18.89
C GLN A 679 47.38 6.19 18.62
N LEU A 680 47.42 7.19 17.74
CA LEU A 680 46.21 7.91 17.30
C LEU A 680 45.25 6.96 16.56
N LYS A 681 45.78 6.10 15.67
CA LYS A 681 44.99 5.10 14.95
C LYS A 681 44.24 4.13 15.87
N ILE A 682 44.84 3.74 16.99
CA ILE A 682 44.21 2.89 18.00
C ILE A 682 43.06 3.63 18.70
N GLN A 683 43.26 4.90 19.08
CA GLN A 683 42.21 5.72 19.72
C GLN A 683 41.01 5.99 18.78
N GLU A 684 41.25 6.18 17.48
CA GLU A 684 40.18 6.26 16.47
C GLU A 684 39.33 4.97 16.44
N LEU A 685 39.99 3.80 16.43
CA LEU A 685 39.31 2.50 16.41
C LEU A 685 38.56 2.20 17.73
N GLU A 686 39.14 2.56 18.88
CA GLU A 686 38.45 2.51 20.17
C GLU A 686 37.19 3.39 20.18
N GLY A 687 37.24 4.57 19.56
CA GLY A 687 36.06 5.44 19.37
C GLY A 687 34.94 4.77 18.57
N ILE A 688 35.29 4.14 17.43
CA ILE A 688 34.33 3.44 16.55
C ILE A 688 33.73 2.20 17.24
N VAL A 689 34.53 1.43 17.99
CA VAL A 689 34.01 0.28 18.75
C VAL A 689 33.03 0.74 19.84
N ASN A 690 33.29 1.89 20.47
CA ASN A 690 32.38 2.46 21.47
C ASN A 690 31.07 3.00 20.85
N SER A 691 31.06 3.58 19.65
CA SER A 691 29.81 3.97 18.99
C SER A 691 28.97 2.74 18.64
N LEU A 692 29.57 1.72 18.00
CA LEU A 692 28.90 0.47 17.65
C LEU A 692 28.34 -0.28 18.88
N MET A 693 28.99 -0.19 20.04
CA MET A 693 28.48 -0.71 21.31
C MET A 693 27.23 0.04 21.81
N ASN A 694 27.15 1.35 21.59
CA ASN A 694 25.98 2.15 21.95
C ASN A 694 24.82 1.94 20.96
N ASP A 695 25.12 1.87 19.67
CA ASP A 695 24.13 1.57 18.61
C ASP A 695 23.51 0.18 18.84
N LYS A 696 24.34 -0.82 19.18
CA LYS A 696 23.88 -2.16 19.56
C LYS A 696 22.92 -2.12 20.76
N LYS A 697 23.25 -1.38 21.83
CA LYS A 697 22.35 -1.22 22.99
C LYS A 697 21.03 -0.52 22.64
N SER A 698 21.07 0.46 21.73
CA SER A 698 19.87 1.14 21.23
C SER A 698 18.94 0.17 20.50
N LEU A 699 19.50 -0.70 19.65
CA LEU A 699 18.75 -1.75 18.94
C LEU A 699 18.24 -2.85 19.87
N GLU A 700 19.01 -3.23 20.90
CA GLU A 700 18.57 -4.18 21.94
C GLU A 700 17.38 -3.60 22.74
N GLN A 701 17.41 -2.31 23.08
CA GLN A 701 16.28 -1.63 23.72
C GLN A 701 15.04 -1.54 22.80
N GLN A 702 15.22 -1.29 21.50
CA GLN A 702 14.09 -1.27 20.55
C GLN A 702 13.44 -2.66 20.39
N LEU A 703 14.23 -3.73 20.39
CA LEU A 703 13.73 -5.10 20.40
C LEU A 703 12.93 -5.42 21.68
N GLN A 704 13.46 -5.03 22.85
CA GLN A 704 12.78 -5.18 24.13
C GLN A 704 11.40 -4.49 24.12
N ASN A 705 11.35 -3.22 23.70
CA ASN A 705 10.10 -2.45 23.65
C ASN A 705 9.07 -3.05 22.67
N LEU A 706 9.50 -3.62 21.54
CA LEU A 706 8.63 -4.32 20.60
C LEU A 706 8.11 -5.64 21.16
N GLN A 707 8.91 -6.35 21.95
CA GLN A 707 8.50 -7.59 22.62
C GLN A 707 7.47 -7.31 23.72
N GLU A 708 7.62 -6.24 24.50
CA GLU A 708 6.64 -5.80 25.50
C GLU A 708 5.30 -5.44 24.84
N MET A 709 5.31 -4.61 23.78
CA MET A 709 4.09 -4.27 23.02
C MET A 709 3.40 -5.50 22.40
N ALA A 710 4.17 -6.49 21.95
CA ALA A 710 3.62 -7.75 21.43
C ALA A 710 2.98 -8.61 22.53
N GLN A 711 3.47 -8.53 23.77
CA GLN A 711 2.87 -9.21 24.92
C GLN A 711 1.60 -8.49 25.40
N GLU A 712 1.62 -7.16 25.54
CA GLU A 712 0.44 -6.36 25.92
C GLU A 712 -0.75 -6.60 24.96
N ASN A 713 -0.49 -6.65 23.64
CA ASN A 713 -1.52 -6.99 22.64
C ASN A 713 -2.04 -8.44 22.76
N MET A 714 -1.22 -9.37 23.24
CA MET A 714 -1.64 -10.76 23.47
C MET A 714 -2.53 -10.86 24.71
N GLU A 715 -2.18 -10.16 25.78
CA GLU A 715 -2.92 -10.13 27.04
C GLU A 715 -4.30 -9.47 26.85
N GLY A 716 -4.37 -8.30 26.17
CA GLY A 716 -5.65 -7.67 25.82
C GLY A 716 -6.55 -8.52 24.90
N SER A 717 -5.95 -9.38 24.06
CA SER A 717 -6.70 -10.36 23.25
C SER A 717 -7.36 -11.44 24.11
N TYR A 718 -6.68 -11.93 25.16
CA TYR A 718 -7.25 -12.88 26.11
C TYR A 718 -8.35 -12.25 26.99
N GLU A 719 -8.23 -10.98 27.37
CA GLU A 719 -9.30 -10.26 28.07
C GLU A 719 -10.55 -10.08 27.19
N LEU A 720 -10.38 -9.70 25.92
CA LEU A 720 -11.47 -9.63 24.94
C LEU A 720 -12.16 -10.98 24.72
N GLN A 721 -11.40 -12.08 24.63
CA GLN A 721 -11.98 -13.42 24.56
C GLN A 721 -12.78 -13.78 25.83
N THR A 722 -12.25 -13.47 27.01
CA THR A 722 -12.92 -13.74 28.29
C THR A 722 -14.25 -12.98 28.41
N ASN A 723 -14.28 -11.73 27.95
CA ASN A 723 -15.50 -10.91 27.91
C ASN A 723 -16.53 -11.42 26.89
N LEU A 724 -16.09 -11.98 25.75
CA LEU A 724 -16.96 -12.64 24.77
C LEU A 724 -17.60 -13.91 25.38
N GLU A 725 -16.81 -14.74 26.05
CA GLU A 725 -17.29 -15.97 26.71
C GLU A 725 -18.31 -15.64 27.82
N SER A 726 -18.04 -14.61 28.65
CA SER A 726 -18.98 -14.16 29.68
C SER A 726 -20.30 -13.62 29.11
N THR A 727 -20.27 -12.86 28.02
CA THR A 727 -21.50 -12.33 27.40
C THR A 727 -22.31 -13.41 26.69
N MET A 728 -21.66 -14.47 26.19
CA MET A 728 -22.35 -15.68 25.70
C MET A 728 -23.06 -16.46 26.81
N GLU A 729 -22.45 -16.66 27.98
CA GLU A 729 -23.12 -17.32 29.12
C GLU A 729 -24.38 -16.56 29.59
N GLU A 730 -24.35 -15.22 29.58
CA GLU A 730 -25.52 -14.40 29.93
C GLU A 730 -26.63 -14.48 28.86
N LEU A 731 -26.27 -14.60 27.59
CA LEU A 731 -27.23 -14.82 26.49
C LEU A 731 -27.93 -16.19 26.61
N GLU A 732 -27.19 -17.27 26.89
CA GLU A 732 -27.79 -18.59 27.11
C GLU A 732 -28.72 -18.60 28.33
N LYS A 733 -28.30 -17.96 29.42
CA LYS A 733 -29.05 -17.84 30.68
C LYS A 733 -30.35 -17.06 30.52
N THR A 734 -30.36 -15.96 29.77
CA THR A 734 -31.58 -15.20 29.46
C THR A 734 -32.50 -15.96 28.50
N GLN A 735 -31.95 -16.63 27.49
CA GLN A 735 -32.73 -17.47 26.57
C GLN A 735 -33.35 -18.71 27.26
N ALA A 736 -32.70 -19.25 28.31
CA ALA A 736 -33.26 -20.31 29.15
C ALA A 736 -34.43 -19.80 30.03
N GLN A 737 -34.33 -18.58 30.57
CA GLN A 737 -35.41 -17.96 31.34
C GLN A 737 -36.65 -17.67 30.48
N LEU A 738 -36.48 -17.20 29.24
CA LEU A 738 -37.58 -16.95 28.31
C LEU A 738 -38.41 -18.22 28.04
N ARG A 739 -37.75 -19.36 27.80
CA ARG A 739 -38.42 -20.65 27.60
C ARG A 739 -39.25 -21.06 28.83
N ALA A 740 -38.72 -20.87 30.04
CA ALA A 740 -39.41 -21.21 31.28
C ALA A 740 -40.68 -20.36 31.53
N GLU A 741 -40.70 -19.09 31.11
CA GLU A 741 -41.93 -18.26 31.17
C GLU A 741 -42.92 -18.57 30.04
N GLN A 742 -42.45 -18.99 28.86
CA GLN A 742 -43.31 -19.51 27.79
C GLN A 742 -44.02 -20.80 28.23
N GLU A 743 -43.31 -21.76 28.84
CA GLU A 743 -43.90 -23.00 29.39
C GLU A 743 -44.98 -22.72 30.46
N LYS A 744 -44.73 -21.76 31.37
CA LYS A 744 -45.73 -21.30 32.34
C LYS A 744 -46.95 -20.65 31.68
N SER A 745 -46.74 -19.87 30.62
CA SER A 745 -47.82 -19.19 29.90
C SER A 745 -48.75 -20.20 29.22
N VAL A 746 -48.20 -21.24 28.60
CA VAL A 746 -48.97 -22.36 28.02
C VAL A 746 -49.74 -23.14 29.10
N ALA A 747 -49.11 -23.42 30.25
CA ALA A 747 -49.76 -24.10 31.37
C ALA A 747 -50.93 -23.28 31.96
N LEU A 748 -50.78 -21.95 32.03
CA LEU A 748 -51.85 -21.05 32.46
C LEU A 748 -53.00 -21.02 31.45
N GLN A 749 -52.72 -20.93 30.15
CA GLN A 749 -53.76 -21.02 29.10
C GLN A 749 -54.57 -22.32 29.19
N GLN A 750 -53.92 -23.47 29.40
CA GLN A 750 -54.63 -24.73 29.61
C GLN A 750 -55.54 -24.70 30.85
N SER A 751 -55.07 -24.13 31.97
CA SER A 751 -55.91 -23.99 33.17
C SER A 751 -57.13 -23.07 32.98
N VAL A 752 -57.02 -22.03 32.14
CA VAL A 752 -58.15 -21.15 31.78
C VAL A 752 -59.17 -21.90 30.91
N GLU A 753 -58.71 -22.76 29.98
CA GLU A 753 -59.59 -23.55 29.12
C GLU A 753 -60.30 -24.70 29.88
N ASP A 754 -59.64 -25.27 30.89
CA ASP A 754 -60.27 -26.19 31.84
C ASP A 754 -61.34 -25.48 32.70
N VAL A 755 -61.06 -24.27 33.20
CA VAL A 755 -62.01 -23.48 34.01
C VAL A 755 -63.27 -23.12 33.22
N LYS A 756 -63.13 -22.73 31.94
CA LYS A 756 -64.27 -22.44 31.03
C LYS A 756 -65.28 -23.60 30.90
N GLN A 757 -64.86 -24.84 31.12
CA GLN A 757 -65.73 -26.02 31.04
C GLN A 757 -66.53 -26.31 32.33
N SER A 758 -66.39 -25.47 33.36
CA SER A 758 -67.08 -25.62 34.65
C SER A 758 -67.90 -24.39 35.01
N SER A 759 -69.07 -24.58 35.63
CA SER A 759 -69.96 -23.47 36.02
C SER A 759 -69.50 -22.81 37.33
N ALA A 760 -68.39 -22.07 37.25
CA ALA A 760 -67.86 -21.22 38.31
C ALA A 760 -68.76 -20.00 38.59
N SER A 761 -68.54 -19.34 39.73
CA SER A 761 -69.34 -18.18 40.14
C SER A 761 -68.93 -16.90 39.40
N ARG A 762 -69.84 -15.92 39.35
CA ARG A 762 -69.61 -14.65 38.64
C ARG A 762 -68.40 -13.87 39.17
N GLU A 763 -68.08 -13.96 40.46
CA GLU A 763 -66.88 -13.32 41.02
C GLU A 763 -65.58 -14.03 40.60
N GLU A 764 -65.63 -15.33 40.30
CA GLU A 764 -64.49 -16.08 39.76
C GLU A 764 -64.30 -15.77 38.27
N LEU A 765 -65.40 -15.56 37.53
CA LEU A 765 -65.36 -15.03 36.16
C LEU A 765 -64.80 -13.60 36.12
N GLU A 766 -65.29 -12.70 36.99
CA GLU A 766 -64.82 -11.31 37.05
C GLU A 766 -63.35 -11.24 37.53
N ARG A 767 -62.92 -12.10 38.46
CA ARG A 767 -61.49 -12.25 38.81
C ARG A 767 -60.68 -12.76 37.62
N ALA A 768 -61.11 -13.84 36.95
CA ALA A 768 -60.43 -14.36 35.75
C ALA A 768 -60.36 -13.30 34.63
N GLN A 769 -61.39 -12.50 34.43
CA GLN A 769 -61.40 -11.38 33.47
C GLN A 769 -60.40 -10.28 33.87
N SER A 770 -60.26 -9.96 35.16
CA SER A 770 -59.24 -9.01 35.62
C SER A 770 -57.82 -9.56 35.54
N GLU A 771 -57.63 -10.87 35.75
CA GLU A 771 -56.35 -11.56 35.56
C GLU A 771 -55.98 -11.62 34.07
N ILE A 772 -56.95 -11.91 33.19
CA ILE A 772 -56.80 -11.87 31.73
C ILE A 772 -56.45 -10.44 31.27
N ALA A 773 -57.16 -9.41 31.72
CA ALA A 773 -56.85 -8.02 31.34
C ALA A 773 -55.45 -7.59 31.81
N ARG A 774 -55.03 -8.02 33.00
CA ARG A 774 -53.66 -7.84 33.51
C ARG A 774 -52.62 -8.58 32.66
N LEU A 775 -52.89 -9.84 32.29
CA LEU A 775 -52.01 -10.65 31.45
C LEU A 775 -51.94 -10.10 30.02
N GLU A 776 -53.05 -9.63 29.44
CA GLU A 776 -53.07 -8.91 28.16
C GLU A 776 -52.24 -7.63 28.23
N GLN A 777 -52.33 -6.86 29.32
CA GLN A 777 -51.49 -5.67 29.51
C GLN A 777 -50.00 -6.04 29.63
N GLN A 778 -49.66 -7.15 30.31
CA GLN A 778 -48.29 -7.68 30.32
C GLN A 778 -47.85 -8.17 28.93
N VAL A 779 -48.70 -8.85 28.16
CA VAL A 779 -48.39 -9.30 26.80
C VAL A 779 -48.18 -8.12 25.86
N ARG A 780 -49.00 -7.06 25.94
CA ARG A 780 -48.79 -5.82 25.18
C ARG A 780 -47.49 -5.11 25.59
N HIS A 781 -47.14 -5.11 26.87
CA HIS A 781 -45.86 -4.57 27.35
C HIS A 781 -44.68 -5.40 26.83
N PHE A 782 -44.73 -6.73 26.94
CA PHE A 782 -43.71 -7.62 26.38
C PHE A 782 -43.59 -7.52 24.87
N HIS A 783 -44.70 -7.33 24.14
CA HIS A 783 -44.66 -7.11 22.69
C HIS A 783 -44.07 -5.75 22.31
N GLY A 784 -44.31 -4.69 23.09
CA GLY A 784 -43.59 -3.42 22.94
C GLY A 784 -42.09 -3.55 23.24
N LEU A 785 -41.73 -4.38 24.21
CA LEU A 785 -40.33 -4.70 24.57
C LEU A 785 -39.66 -5.56 23.48
N GLU A 786 -40.39 -6.51 22.89
CA GLU A 786 -39.99 -7.31 21.73
C GLU A 786 -39.83 -6.45 20.47
N GLN A 787 -40.71 -5.47 20.23
CA GLN A 787 -40.57 -4.50 19.16
C GLN A 787 -39.33 -3.61 19.39
N SER A 788 -39.12 -3.11 20.60
CA SER A 788 -37.92 -2.33 20.95
C SER A 788 -36.62 -3.14 20.80
N LEU A 789 -36.60 -4.40 21.22
CA LEU A 789 -35.46 -5.30 21.04
C LEU A 789 -35.24 -5.69 19.57
N ASN A 790 -36.29 -5.89 18.78
CA ASN A 790 -36.17 -6.10 17.34
C ASN A 790 -35.67 -4.84 16.62
N GLN A 791 -36.06 -3.65 17.06
CA GLN A 791 -35.55 -2.39 16.53
C GLN A 791 -34.06 -2.22 16.87
N GLN A 792 -33.65 -2.45 18.12
CA GLN A 792 -32.24 -2.46 18.52
C GLN A 792 -31.43 -3.54 17.78
N LEU A 793 -32.03 -4.71 17.51
CA LEU A 793 -31.41 -5.76 16.70
C LEU A 793 -31.23 -5.32 15.23
N GLN A 794 -32.22 -4.65 14.63
CA GLN A 794 -32.06 -4.08 13.29
C GLN A 794 -31.02 -2.96 13.24
N GLU A 795 -30.95 -2.12 14.28
CA GLU A 795 -29.94 -1.06 14.41
C GLU A 795 -28.53 -1.66 14.59
N ALA A 796 -28.39 -2.72 15.38
CA ALA A 796 -27.15 -3.49 15.53
C ALA A 796 -26.75 -4.26 14.26
N VAL A 797 -27.71 -4.75 13.47
CA VAL A 797 -27.44 -5.34 12.14
C VAL A 797 -27.00 -4.25 11.16
N ARG A 798 -27.66 -3.09 11.13
CA ARG A 798 -27.26 -1.96 10.28
C ARG A 798 -25.87 -1.43 10.64
N SER A 799 -25.54 -1.32 11.93
CA SER A 799 -24.20 -0.89 12.36
C SER A 799 -23.13 -1.94 12.09
N LYS A 800 -23.43 -3.23 12.29
CA LYS A 800 -22.56 -4.34 11.88
C LYS A 800 -22.30 -4.32 10.37
N ASP A 801 -23.33 -4.15 9.55
CA ASP A 801 -23.20 -4.16 8.09
C ASP A 801 -22.47 -2.90 7.58
N ALA A 802 -22.63 -1.75 8.26
CA ALA A 802 -21.81 -0.55 8.02
C ALA A 802 -20.32 -0.78 8.39
N ILE A 803 -20.04 -1.32 9.58
CA ILE A 803 -18.68 -1.68 10.01
C ILE A 803 -18.08 -2.73 9.07
N ALA A 804 -18.86 -3.69 8.56
CA ALA A 804 -18.40 -4.66 7.58
C ALA A 804 -18.02 -4.00 6.24
N ALA A 805 -18.78 -3.00 5.78
CA ALA A 805 -18.45 -2.21 4.60
C ALA A 805 -17.20 -1.34 4.81
N GLU A 806 -17.04 -0.71 5.98
CA GLU A 806 -15.82 0.03 6.35
C GLU A 806 -14.60 -0.88 6.42
N LEU A 807 -14.73 -2.07 7.01
CA LEU A 807 -13.67 -3.07 7.11
C LEU A 807 -13.34 -3.66 5.73
N GLN A 808 -14.32 -3.80 4.83
CA GLN A 808 -14.09 -4.16 3.42
C GLN A 808 -13.38 -3.05 2.64
N ALA A 809 -13.75 -1.78 2.86
CA ALA A 809 -13.05 -0.63 2.28
C ALA A 809 -11.59 -0.58 2.77
N ALA A 810 -11.37 -0.65 4.08
CA ALA A 810 -10.03 -0.70 4.68
C ALA A 810 -9.22 -1.94 4.21
N ARG A 811 -9.84 -3.12 4.04
CA ARG A 811 -9.20 -4.29 3.40
C ARG A 811 -8.75 -3.96 1.97
N SER A 812 -9.55 -3.23 1.19
CA SER A 812 -9.21 -2.84 -0.19
C SER A 812 -8.12 -1.76 -0.26
N GLU A 813 -8.15 -0.76 0.61
CA GLU A 813 -7.11 0.27 0.73
C GLU A 813 -5.78 -0.35 1.19
N ARG A 814 -5.82 -1.31 2.13
CA ARG A 814 -4.63 -2.05 2.56
C ARG A 814 -4.01 -2.86 1.42
N VAL A 815 -4.83 -3.52 0.58
CA VAL A 815 -4.34 -4.22 -0.62
C VAL A 815 -3.74 -3.24 -1.63
N ALA A 816 -4.36 -2.07 -1.85
CA ALA A 816 -3.79 -1.03 -2.71
C ALA A 816 -2.45 -0.51 -2.17
N ALA A 817 -2.32 -0.30 -0.86
CA ALA A 817 -1.07 0.09 -0.21
C ALA A 817 0.01 -1.02 -0.27
N GLU A 818 -0.38 -2.29 -0.11
CA GLU A 818 0.50 -3.45 -0.33
C GLU A 818 0.99 -3.53 -1.78
N GLU A 819 0.15 -3.21 -2.77
CA GLU A 819 0.53 -3.12 -4.18
C GLU A 819 1.49 -1.97 -4.47
N GLU A 820 1.21 -0.75 -4.00
CA GLU A 820 2.13 0.38 -4.20
C GLU A 820 3.45 0.14 -3.47
N HIS A 821 3.45 -0.47 -2.29
CA HIS A 821 4.66 -0.91 -1.60
C HIS A 821 5.44 -1.96 -2.41
N LYS A 822 4.75 -2.94 -3.03
CA LYS A 822 5.38 -3.92 -3.94
C LYS A 822 5.99 -3.22 -5.17
N ARG A 823 5.33 -2.21 -5.76
CA ARG A 823 5.88 -1.42 -6.88
C ARG A 823 7.09 -0.57 -6.47
N LEU A 824 7.02 0.09 -5.31
CA LEU A 824 8.14 0.86 -4.74
C LEU A 824 9.34 -0.05 -4.44
N LYS A 825 9.11 -1.24 -3.87
CA LYS A 825 10.15 -2.25 -3.64
C LYS A 825 10.83 -2.67 -4.96
N VAL A 826 10.06 -3.01 -6.00
CA VAL A 826 10.62 -3.35 -7.32
C VAL A 826 11.38 -2.17 -7.94
N SER A 827 10.90 -0.94 -7.77
CA SER A 827 11.61 0.27 -8.22
C SER A 827 12.93 0.49 -7.46
N TYR A 828 12.97 0.21 -6.16
CA TYR A 828 14.17 0.28 -5.34
C TYR A 828 15.17 -0.84 -5.67
N GLU A 829 14.70 -2.06 -5.92
CA GLU A 829 15.50 -3.19 -6.38
C GLU A 829 16.12 -2.91 -7.76
N GLN A 830 15.36 -2.32 -8.69
CA GLN A 830 15.89 -1.86 -9.98
C GLN A 830 16.93 -0.74 -9.83
N ALA A 831 16.69 0.25 -8.97
CA ALA A 831 17.67 1.31 -8.69
C ALA A 831 18.95 0.75 -8.04
N THR A 832 18.82 -0.23 -7.15
CA THR A 832 19.95 -0.92 -6.49
C THR A 832 20.74 -1.77 -7.49
N ALA A 833 20.05 -2.49 -8.39
CA ALA A 833 20.67 -3.23 -9.48
C ALA A 833 21.44 -2.28 -10.42
N GLN A 834 20.85 -1.15 -10.81
CA GLN A 834 21.52 -0.12 -11.61
C GLN A 834 22.76 0.44 -10.88
N LEU A 835 22.65 0.76 -9.59
CA LEU A 835 23.79 1.21 -8.78
C LEU A 835 24.91 0.16 -8.75
N SER A 836 24.57 -1.12 -8.58
CA SER A 836 25.56 -2.21 -8.61
C SER A 836 26.25 -2.35 -9.97
N SER A 837 25.53 -2.18 -11.09
CA SER A 837 26.12 -2.19 -12.43
C SER A 837 27.00 -0.97 -12.73
N ALA A 838 26.69 0.18 -12.12
CA ALA A 838 27.55 1.36 -12.16
C ALA A 838 28.80 1.15 -11.29
N GLN A 839 28.68 0.46 -10.16
CA GLN A 839 29.82 0.10 -9.30
C GLN A 839 30.75 -0.92 -9.99
N THR A 840 30.23 -1.98 -10.63
CA THR A 840 31.09 -2.91 -11.39
C THR A 840 31.78 -2.21 -12.55
N SER A 841 31.05 -1.38 -13.33
CA SER A 841 31.66 -0.59 -14.40
C SER A 841 32.71 0.41 -13.89
N THR A 842 32.52 0.98 -12.70
CA THR A 842 33.53 1.85 -12.06
C THR A 842 34.76 1.04 -11.64
N SER A 843 34.57 -0.16 -11.08
CA SER A 843 35.67 -1.07 -10.74
C SER A 843 36.44 -1.56 -11.98
N GLU A 844 35.76 -1.87 -13.08
CA GLU A 844 36.37 -2.21 -14.38
C GLU A 844 37.20 -1.03 -14.94
N LEU A 845 36.67 0.19 -14.85
CA LEU A 845 37.38 1.41 -15.22
C LEU A 845 38.58 1.69 -14.30
N GLN A 846 38.49 1.32 -13.02
CA GLN A 846 39.60 1.44 -12.09
C GLN A 846 40.69 0.39 -12.37
N CYS A 847 40.35 -0.90 -12.51
CA CYS A 847 41.29 -1.95 -12.90
C CYS A 847 41.99 -1.64 -14.23
N THR A 848 41.26 -1.16 -15.25
CA THR A 848 41.88 -0.79 -16.53
C THR A 848 42.74 0.47 -16.44
N ASN A 849 42.45 1.41 -15.52
CA ASN A 849 43.32 2.55 -15.22
C ASN A 849 44.58 2.13 -14.43
N ASP A 850 44.47 1.14 -13.54
CA ASP A 850 45.59 0.56 -12.80
C ASP A 850 46.49 -0.25 -13.75
N ASP A 851 45.93 -1.05 -14.66
CA ASP A 851 46.67 -1.74 -15.74
C ASP A 851 47.40 -0.75 -16.67
N LEU A 852 46.71 0.33 -17.08
CA LEU A 852 47.31 1.40 -17.88
C LEU A 852 48.45 2.10 -17.11
N SER A 853 48.27 2.32 -15.82
CA SER A 853 49.30 2.90 -14.94
C SER A 853 50.50 1.96 -14.77
N HIS A 854 50.26 0.65 -14.60
CA HIS A 854 51.31 -0.36 -14.52
C HIS A 854 52.08 -0.51 -15.84
N SER A 855 51.38 -0.39 -16.98
CA SER A 855 51.98 -0.35 -18.33
C SER A 855 52.80 0.93 -18.56
N LEU A 856 52.33 2.08 -18.04
CA LEU A 856 53.08 3.34 -18.02
C LEU A 856 54.34 3.22 -17.17
N GLU A 857 54.26 2.60 -15.99
CA GLU A 857 55.40 2.40 -15.09
C GLU A 857 56.41 1.41 -15.67
N GLN A 858 55.94 0.33 -16.29
CA GLN A 858 56.80 -0.62 -17.00
C GLN A 858 57.48 0.02 -18.22
N THR A 859 56.83 0.95 -18.93
CA THR A 859 57.46 1.68 -20.04
C THR A 859 58.41 2.78 -19.56
N ARG A 860 58.14 3.44 -18.42
CA ARG A 860 59.09 4.31 -17.71
C ARG A 860 60.35 3.54 -17.28
N ALA A 861 60.20 2.37 -16.66
CA ALA A 861 61.31 1.51 -16.25
C ALA A 861 62.16 1.07 -17.45
N LYS A 862 61.53 0.65 -18.56
CA LYS A 862 62.22 0.31 -19.82
C LYS A 862 62.95 1.51 -20.43
N ALA A 863 62.38 2.72 -20.36
CA ALA A 863 63.03 3.94 -20.81
C ALA A 863 64.25 4.31 -19.95
N MET A 864 64.12 4.21 -18.62
CA MET A 864 65.21 4.44 -17.68
C MET A 864 66.36 3.43 -17.88
N GLN A 865 66.04 2.15 -18.10
CA GLN A 865 67.03 1.11 -18.42
C GLN A 865 67.77 1.41 -19.74
N ALA A 866 67.05 1.86 -20.77
CA ALA A 866 67.65 2.27 -22.04
C ALA A 866 68.53 3.54 -21.90
N GLU A 867 68.15 4.49 -21.03
CA GLU A 867 68.96 5.67 -20.74
C GLU A 867 70.22 5.32 -19.93
N GLN A 868 70.13 4.41 -18.96
CA GLN A 868 71.29 3.85 -18.26
C GLN A 868 72.26 3.15 -19.23
N GLN A 869 71.76 2.33 -20.16
CA GLN A 869 72.58 1.69 -21.21
C GLN A 869 73.22 2.73 -22.15
N MET A 870 72.48 3.76 -22.56
CA MET A 870 73.03 4.85 -23.38
C MET A 870 74.10 5.67 -22.64
N ASN A 871 73.97 5.84 -21.33
CA ASN A 871 74.98 6.51 -20.51
C ASN A 871 76.21 5.61 -20.25
N ALA A 872 76.04 4.30 -20.06
CA ALA A 872 77.14 3.34 -20.01
C ALA A 872 77.96 3.36 -21.33
N MET A 873 77.31 3.26 -22.49
CA MET A 873 78.00 3.37 -23.79
C MET A 873 78.68 4.73 -24.01
N ARG A 874 78.18 5.83 -23.42
CA ARG A 874 78.85 7.14 -23.43
C ARG A 874 80.12 7.14 -22.57
N VAL A 875 80.10 6.49 -21.41
CA VAL A 875 81.28 6.32 -20.55
C VAL A 875 82.34 5.48 -21.27
N GLU A 876 81.97 4.30 -21.77
CA GLU A 876 82.85 3.42 -22.57
C GLU A 876 83.44 4.14 -23.79
N HIS A 877 82.63 4.90 -24.53
CA HIS A 877 83.12 5.73 -25.64
C HIS A 877 84.12 6.78 -25.17
N SER A 878 83.88 7.44 -24.02
CA SER A 878 84.82 8.41 -23.44
C SER A 878 86.14 7.76 -23.03
N GLU A 879 86.11 6.51 -22.56
CA GLU A 879 87.28 5.75 -22.14
C GLU A 879 88.07 5.21 -23.32
N MET A 880 87.41 4.67 -24.35
CA MET A 880 88.04 4.38 -25.63
C MET A 880 88.68 5.64 -26.23
N GLN A 881 88.02 6.80 -26.16
CA GLN A 881 88.59 8.04 -26.67
C GLN A 881 89.83 8.48 -25.86
N LYS A 882 89.79 8.39 -24.52
CA LYS A 882 90.97 8.60 -23.65
C LYS A 882 92.10 7.61 -23.96
N GLN A 883 91.80 6.33 -24.22
CA GLN A 883 92.79 5.33 -24.62
C GLN A 883 93.39 5.65 -26.00
N VAL A 884 92.58 5.99 -26.99
CA VAL A 884 93.04 6.38 -28.35
C VAL A 884 93.92 7.62 -28.29
N GLU A 885 93.57 8.63 -27.49
CA GLU A 885 94.43 9.79 -27.25
C GLU A 885 95.75 9.40 -26.57
N THR A 886 95.71 8.51 -25.58
CA THR A 886 96.89 8.05 -24.83
C THR A 886 97.82 7.22 -25.73
N LEU A 887 97.28 6.33 -26.55
CA LEU A 887 98.01 5.59 -27.59
C LEU A 887 98.58 6.53 -28.66
N THR A 888 97.86 7.60 -29.03
CA THR A 888 98.34 8.61 -29.97
C THR A 888 99.51 9.42 -29.38
N LYS A 889 99.40 9.85 -28.11
CA LYS A 889 100.48 10.51 -27.36
C LYS A 889 101.70 9.57 -27.22
N LYS A 890 101.48 8.30 -26.90
CA LYS A 890 102.55 7.27 -26.80
C LYS A 890 103.23 7.01 -28.15
N ASN A 891 102.47 6.92 -29.26
CA ASN A 891 103.03 6.82 -30.60
C ASN A 891 103.85 8.06 -31.01
N LEU A 892 103.38 9.27 -30.70
CA LEU A 892 104.15 10.51 -30.94
C LEU A 892 105.45 10.54 -30.12
N SER A 893 105.42 10.05 -28.87
CA SER A 893 106.61 9.89 -28.03
C SER A 893 107.59 8.88 -28.63
N LEU A 894 107.10 7.68 -29.00
CA LEU A 894 107.92 6.62 -29.60
C LEU A 894 108.51 7.03 -30.96
N VAL A 895 107.77 7.78 -31.79
CA VAL A 895 108.30 8.36 -33.04
C VAL A 895 109.40 9.37 -32.74
N SER A 896 109.25 10.20 -31.71
CA SER A 896 110.27 11.17 -31.28
C SER A 896 111.52 10.47 -30.71
N GLU A 897 111.34 9.38 -29.97
CA GLU A 897 112.41 8.54 -29.41
C GLU A 897 113.16 7.77 -30.51
N ILE A 898 112.44 7.18 -31.48
CA ILE A 898 113.03 6.57 -32.68
C ILE A 898 113.80 7.60 -33.52
N GLN A 899 113.32 8.85 -33.60
CA GLN A 899 114.04 9.93 -34.25
C GLN A 899 115.33 10.28 -33.48
N GLY A 900 115.27 10.45 -32.15
CA GLY A 900 116.45 10.68 -31.32
C GLY A 900 117.47 9.54 -31.38
N MET A 901 117.01 8.28 -31.41
CA MET A 901 117.84 7.09 -31.60
C MET A 901 118.52 7.06 -32.97
N ARG A 902 117.86 7.54 -34.04
CA ARG A 902 118.50 7.70 -35.36
C ARG A 902 119.54 8.81 -35.36
N ASP A 903 119.19 9.97 -34.81
CA ASP A 903 120.10 11.13 -34.73
C ASP A 903 121.35 10.81 -33.89
N GLU A 904 121.22 9.97 -32.84
CA GLU A 904 122.36 9.48 -32.05
C GLU A 904 123.14 8.36 -32.75
N ALA A 905 122.48 7.45 -33.47
CA ALA A 905 123.16 6.44 -34.30
C ALA A 905 124.01 7.09 -35.41
N ASP A 906 123.51 8.14 -36.06
CA ASP A 906 124.27 8.90 -37.07
C ASP A 906 125.49 9.62 -36.45
N LYS A 907 125.36 10.19 -35.25
CA LYS A 907 126.51 10.73 -34.49
C LYS A 907 127.54 9.65 -34.17
N GLN A 908 127.11 8.49 -33.67
CA GLN A 908 128.00 7.39 -33.36
C GLN A 908 128.69 6.83 -34.61
N GLN A 909 128.00 6.80 -35.77
CA GLN A 909 128.61 6.42 -37.04
C GLN A 909 129.67 7.44 -37.52
N GLN A 910 129.49 8.74 -37.25
CA GLN A 910 130.52 9.76 -37.50
C GLN A 910 131.70 9.63 -36.51
N ALA A 911 131.43 9.42 -35.22
CA ALA A 911 132.47 9.22 -34.21
C ALA A 911 133.33 7.98 -34.49
N ALA A 912 132.71 6.85 -34.85
CA ALA A 912 133.40 5.62 -35.22
C ALA A 912 134.31 5.79 -36.44
N ARG A 913 133.91 6.61 -37.44
CA ARG A 913 134.76 6.95 -38.59
C ARG A 913 136.01 7.73 -38.14
N GLY A 914 135.85 8.73 -37.26
CA GLY A 914 136.99 9.49 -36.71
C GLY A 914 137.96 8.63 -35.88
N GLN A 915 137.43 7.74 -35.03
CA GLN A 915 138.26 6.82 -34.23
C GLN A 915 139.00 5.80 -35.10
N LEU A 916 138.39 5.30 -36.18
CA LEU A 916 139.02 4.32 -37.09
C LEU A 916 140.20 4.90 -37.88
N GLU A 917 140.28 6.23 -38.05
CA GLU A 917 141.49 6.90 -38.55
C GLU A 917 142.57 7.04 -37.47
N GLN A 918 142.20 7.30 -36.22
CA GLN A 918 143.15 7.38 -35.09
C GLN A 918 143.79 6.02 -34.76
N PHE A 919 143.03 4.91 -34.79
CA PHE A 919 143.57 3.57 -34.52
C PHE A 919 144.65 3.12 -35.51
N LYS A 920 144.63 3.63 -36.76
CA LYS A 920 145.69 3.37 -37.76
C LYS A 920 147.02 4.04 -37.40
N ALA A 921 147.02 5.12 -36.62
CA ALA A 921 148.23 5.73 -36.10
C ALA A 921 148.74 5.00 -34.84
N ALA A 922 147.84 4.71 -33.88
CA ALA A 922 148.22 4.11 -32.59
C ALA A 922 148.87 2.71 -32.72
N HIS A 923 148.47 1.91 -33.72
CA HIS A 923 149.02 0.58 -33.97
C HIS A 923 150.54 0.60 -34.29
N ALA A 924 151.11 1.74 -34.71
CA ALA A 924 152.54 1.85 -35.00
C ALA A 924 153.45 2.00 -33.75
N ASP A 925 152.89 2.41 -32.61
CA ASP A 925 153.66 2.67 -31.37
C ASP A 925 153.46 1.60 -30.29
N VAL A 926 152.30 0.94 -30.23
CA VAL A 926 152.04 -0.17 -29.27
C VAL A 926 153.05 -1.32 -29.46
N GLN A 927 153.55 -1.53 -30.68
CA GLN A 927 154.56 -2.55 -30.99
C GLN A 927 155.95 -2.28 -30.34
N ARG A 928 156.13 -1.15 -29.64
CA ARG A 928 157.39 -0.75 -29.00
C ARG A 928 157.39 -0.79 -27.47
N GLN A 929 156.21 -0.89 -26.82
CA GLN A 929 156.08 -0.79 -25.35
C GLN A 929 155.85 -2.13 -24.64
N LEU A 930 155.61 -3.23 -25.37
CA LEU A 930 155.38 -4.57 -24.82
C LEU A 930 156.65 -5.25 -24.24
N ALA A 931 157.73 -4.49 -24.00
CA ALA A 931 159.06 -5.01 -23.66
C ALA A 931 159.56 -4.70 -22.24
N GLU A 932 158.97 -3.72 -21.54
CA GLU A 932 159.56 -3.17 -20.29
C GLU A 932 158.70 -3.38 -19.02
N THR A 933 157.45 -3.83 -19.12
CA THR A 933 156.53 -3.95 -17.96
C THR A 933 156.29 -5.39 -17.49
N THR A 934 157.30 -6.26 -17.61
CA THR A 934 157.26 -7.67 -17.16
C THR A 934 158.02 -7.89 -15.86
N GLN A 935 158.13 -6.87 -15.00
CA GLN A 935 158.81 -6.97 -13.71
C GLN A 935 158.15 -6.10 -12.63
N THR A 936 158.20 -6.58 -11.39
CA THR A 936 157.75 -5.95 -10.13
C THR A 936 156.26 -5.57 -10.01
N LEU A 937 155.45 -6.50 -9.48
CA LEU A 937 154.68 -6.25 -8.24
C LEU A 937 154.12 -7.55 -7.64
N GLN A 938 154.89 -8.19 -6.76
CA GLN A 938 154.45 -9.18 -5.78
C GLN A 938 154.97 -8.75 -4.41
N GLY A 939 154.16 -8.92 -3.35
CA GLY A 939 154.61 -8.78 -1.96
C GLY A 939 153.73 -7.88 -1.07
N LYS A 940 152.64 -8.44 -0.54
CA LYS A 940 151.93 -7.87 0.63
C LYS A 940 151.09 -8.90 1.42
N GLU A 941 151.69 -10.04 1.78
CA GLU A 941 151.04 -11.10 2.58
C GLU A 941 151.05 -10.79 4.10
N ALA A 942 150.62 -9.58 4.49
CA ALA A 942 150.79 -9.06 5.86
C ALA A 942 149.47 -8.74 6.60
N GLU A 943 148.32 -8.69 5.91
CA GLU A 943 147.06 -8.17 6.48
C GLU A 943 146.10 -9.27 6.96
N VAL A 944 146.34 -10.54 6.61
CA VAL A 944 145.47 -11.69 6.93
C VAL A 944 145.30 -11.93 8.44
N ALA A 945 146.29 -11.59 9.25
CA ALA A 945 146.26 -11.80 10.71
C ALA A 945 145.23 -10.92 11.45
N ALA A 946 144.83 -9.77 10.89
CA ALA A 946 143.90 -8.84 11.55
C ALA A 946 142.42 -9.27 11.42
N ALA A 947 142.07 -10.02 10.36
CA ALA A 947 140.68 -10.39 10.08
C ALA A 947 140.07 -11.33 11.14
N ALA A 948 140.90 -12.17 11.78
CA ALA A 948 140.45 -13.25 12.66
C ALA A 948 139.81 -12.80 13.99
N GLN A 949 140.07 -11.56 14.45
CA GLN A 949 139.40 -11.03 15.65
C GLN A 949 138.10 -10.28 15.33
N HIS A 950 137.94 -9.77 14.10
CA HIS A 950 136.74 -9.03 13.71
C HIS A 950 135.54 -9.95 13.38
N SER A 951 135.79 -11.19 12.97
CA SER A 951 134.75 -12.21 12.76
C SER A 951 134.07 -12.61 14.08
N GLN A 952 134.84 -12.85 15.15
CA GLN A 952 134.32 -13.33 16.44
C GLN A 952 133.22 -12.42 17.02
N ALA A 953 133.41 -11.09 16.93
CA ALA A 953 132.44 -10.11 17.43
C ALA A 953 131.15 -10.02 16.58
N LYS A 954 131.22 -10.36 15.28
CA LYS A 954 130.05 -10.41 14.39
C LYS A 954 129.19 -11.65 14.64
N VAL A 955 129.80 -12.78 15.01
CA VAL A 955 129.05 -13.99 15.39
C VAL A 955 128.14 -13.73 16.58
N THR A 956 128.66 -13.13 17.67
CA THR A 956 127.86 -12.84 18.86
C THR A 956 126.75 -11.82 18.60
N GLN A 957 126.96 -10.83 17.72
CA GLN A 957 125.90 -9.89 17.31
C GLN A 957 124.79 -10.57 16.48
N LEU A 958 125.14 -11.58 15.68
CA LEU A 958 124.17 -12.38 14.92
C LEU A 958 123.40 -13.35 15.82
N GLU A 959 124.03 -13.92 16.85
CA GLU A 959 123.34 -14.78 17.82
C GLU A 959 122.27 -14.00 18.61
N ASP A 960 122.55 -12.77 19.06
CA ASP A 960 121.57 -11.89 19.70
C ASP A 960 120.41 -11.49 18.77
N LEU A 961 120.70 -11.25 17.48
CA LEU A 961 119.67 -10.95 16.47
C LEU A 961 118.78 -12.17 16.20
N VAL A 962 119.37 -13.36 16.08
CA VAL A 962 118.64 -14.63 15.93
C VAL A 962 117.79 -14.94 17.16
N ASN A 963 118.24 -14.59 18.36
CA ASN A 963 117.47 -14.79 19.59
C ASN A 963 116.28 -13.83 19.71
N ARG A 964 116.41 -12.58 19.26
CA ARG A 964 115.26 -11.65 19.14
C ARG A 964 114.26 -12.14 18.10
N TYR A 965 114.71 -12.47 16.88
CA TYR A 965 113.84 -13.02 15.83
C TYR A 965 113.07 -14.28 16.26
N LYS A 966 113.63 -15.11 17.14
CA LYS A 966 112.91 -16.25 17.74
C LYS A 966 111.83 -15.81 18.73
N ALA A 967 112.10 -14.81 19.57
CA ALA A 967 111.11 -14.25 20.51
C ALA A 967 109.98 -13.54 19.77
N ASP A 968 110.32 -12.69 18.80
CA ASP A 968 109.37 -11.95 17.97
C ASP A 968 108.50 -12.91 17.14
N LYS A 969 109.12 -13.98 16.59
CA LYS A 969 108.36 -15.07 15.96
C LYS A 969 107.44 -15.79 16.95
N GLN A 970 107.90 -16.15 18.14
CA GLN A 970 107.02 -16.81 19.13
C GLN A 970 105.85 -15.92 19.58
N ALA A 971 106.03 -14.60 19.64
CA ALA A 971 104.94 -13.66 19.90
C ALA A 971 103.93 -13.62 18.73
N SER A 972 104.43 -13.55 17.49
CA SER A 972 103.60 -13.58 16.27
C SER A 972 102.84 -14.91 16.12
N ASP A 973 103.51 -16.05 16.30
CA ASP A 973 102.90 -17.39 16.27
C ASP A 973 101.80 -17.52 17.37
N GLN A 974 101.95 -16.88 18.53
CA GLN A 974 100.93 -16.83 19.58
C GLN A 974 99.75 -15.91 19.23
N GLN A 975 99.99 -14.74 18.65
CA GLN A 975 98.92 -13.85 18.18
C GLN A 975 98.11 -14.48 17.04
N LEU A 976 98.77 -15.16 16.11
CA LEU A 976 98.11 -15.93 15.04
C LEU A 976 97.25 -17.08 15.60
N ALA A 977 97.74 -17.79 16.63
CA ALA A 977 96.95 -18.82 17.30
C ALA A 977 95.69 -18.25 18.00
N GLN A 978 95.80 -17.06 18.62
CA GLN A 978 94.66 -16.36 19.23
C GLN A 978 93.64 -15.93 18.17
N LEU A 979 94.08 -15.22 17.13
CA LEU A 979 93.23 -14.78 16.01
C LEU A 979 92.52 -15.94 15.32
N ASN A 980 93.19 -17.07 15.11
CA ASN A 980 92.56 -18.23 14.49
C ASN A 980 91.49 -18.86 15.40
N SER A 981 91.71 -18.88 16.72
CA SER A 981 90.71 -19.34 17.70
C SER A 981 89.49 -18.41 17.80
N GLU A 982 89.68 -17.11 17.60
CA GLU A 982 88.56 -16.15 17.50
C GLU A 982 87.80 -16.30 16.19
N CYS A 983 88.50 -16.53 15.07
CA CYS A 983 87.85 -16.83 13.79
C CYS A 983 87.03 -18.13 13.86
N GLU A 984 87.53 -19.17 14.52
CA GLU A 984 86.81 -20.42 14.74
C GLU A 984 85.58 -20.21 15.64
N ARG A 985 85.70 -19.43 16.72
CA ARG A 985 84.57 -19.04 17.58
C ARG A 985 83.50 -18.24 16.81
N LEU A 986 83.91 -17.29 15.96
CA LEU A 986 82.98 -16.49 15.14
C LEU A 986 82.26 -17.35 14.09
N ARG A 987 82.97 -18.28 13.41
CA ARG A 987 82.34 -19.25 12.51
C ARG A 987 81.32 -20.13 13.25
N GLN A 988 81.63 -20.57 14.47
CA GLN A 988 80.68 -21.37 15.27
C GLN A 988 79.42 -20.57 15.61
N VAL A 989 79.55 -19.33 16.11
CA VAL A 989 78.41 -18.44 16.40
C VAL A 989 77.59 -18.15 15.14
N GLN A 990 78.23 -17.93 13.99
CA GLN A 990 77.55 -17.76 12.71
C GLN A 990 76.76 -19.03 12.31
N HIS A 991 77.32 -20.21 12.55
CA HIS A 991 76.67 -21.48 12.23
C HIS A 991 75.48 -21.76 13.15
N GLU A 992 75.61 -21.47 14.44
CA GLU A 992 74.53 -21.55 15.43
C GLU A 992 73.39 -20.59 15.06
N ALA A 993 73.70 -19.32 14.77
CA ALA A 993 72.76 -18.31 14.31
C ALA A 993 72.02 -18.73 13.04
N LYS A 994 72.72 -19.32 12.06
CA LYS A 994 72.11 -19.88 10.85
C LYS A 994 71.10 -20.98 11.18
N THR A 995 71.41 -21.93 12.08
CA THR A 995 70.44 -22.97 12.44
C THR A 995 69.22 -22.43 13.19
N THR A 996 69.34 -21.34 13.96
CA THR A 996 68.17 -20.69 14.57
C THR A 996 67.31 -19.97 13.54
N MET A 997 67.92 -19.30 12.56
CA MET A 997 67.19 -18.70 11.43
C MET A 997 66.41 -19.78 10.64
N GLU A 998 67.06 -20.89 10.29
CA GLU A 998 66.45 -22.00 9.55
C GLU A 998 65.27 -22.63 10.31
N ARG A 999 65.35 -22.77 11.65
CA ARG A 999 64.20 -23.20 12.47
C ARG A 999 63.07 -22.19 12.44
N SER A 1000 63.35 -20.90 12.61
CA SER A 1000 62.32 -19.85 12.59
C SER A 1000 61.62 -19.72 11.24
N GLN A 1001 62.33 -19.95 10.12
CA GLN A 1001 61.69 -20.04 8.80
C GLN A 1001 60.75 -21.25 8.72
N HIS A 1002 61.15 -22.41 9.24
CA HIS A 1002 60.32 -23.62 9.23
C HIS A 1002 59.05 -23.47 10.09
N GLU A 1003 59.17 -22.81 11.25
CA GLU A 1003 58.05 -22.45 12.12
C GLU A 1003 57.09 -21.45 11.44
N LEU A 1004 57.61 -20.43 10.75
CA LEU A 1004 56.80 -19.48 9.97
C LEU A 1004 56.08 -20.14 8.78
N GLU A 1005 56.73 -21.05 8.07
CA GLU A 1005 56.10 -21.81 6.97
C GLU A 1005 55.02 -22.77 7.50
N GLN A 1006 55.23 -23.37 8.68
CA GLN A 1006 54.21 -24.18 9.36
C GLN A 1006 53.00 -23.34 9.79
N ILE A 1007 53.22 -22.13 10.30
CA ILE A 1007 52.14 -21.17 10.64
C ILE A 1007 51.38 -20.73 9.38
N ARG A 1008 52.06 -20.48 8.25
CA ARG A 1008 51.40 -20.19 6.95
C ARG A 1008 50.51 -21.35 6.49
N LEU A 1009 50.98 -22.59 6.56
CA LEU A 1009 50.18 -23.76 6.20
C LEU A 1009 48.94 -23.92 7.09
N GLN A 1010 49.06 -23.65 8.40
CA GLN A 1010 47.92 -23.62 9.32
C GLN A 1010 46.94 -22.49 8.99
N LEU A 1011 47.43 -21.28 8.70
CA LEU A 1011 46.60 -20.12 8.36
C LEU A 1011 45.86 -20.33 7.03
N ASN A 1012 46.49 -20.94 6.03
CA ASN A 1012 45.83 -21.35 4.79
C ASN A 1012 44.73 -22.40 5.04
N SER A 1013 44.97 -23.38 5.93
CA SER A 1013 43.95 -24.36 6.33
C SER A 1013 42.75 -23.69 7.00
N ILE A 1014 42.99 -22.76 7.93
CA ILE A 1014 41.94 -21.99 8.62
C ILE A 1014 41.17 -21.10 7.63
N GLN A 1015 41.85 -20.49 6.65
CA GLN A 1015 41.18 -19.71 5.61
C GLN A 1015 40.33 -20.60 4.69
N GLN A 1016 40.74 -21.84 4.41
CA GLN A 1016 39.94 -22.80 3.64
C GLN A 1016 38.71 -23.30 4.42
N GLU A 1017 38.86 -23.56 5.72
CA GLU A 1017 37.75 -23.87 6.63
C GLU A 1017 36.77 -22.69 6.73
N LYS A 1018 37.29 -21.46 6.88
CA LYS A 1018 36.48 -20.23 6.85
C LYS A 1018 35.64 -20.13 5.57
N ASN A 1019 36.27 -20.29 4.39
CA ASN A 1019 35.56 -20.22 3.11
C ASN A 1019 34.45 -21.29 3.02
N SER A 1020 34.69 -22.49 3.56
CA SER A 1020 33.69 -23.57 3.62
C SER A 1020 32.50 -23.19 4.53
N LEU A 1021 32.77 -22.62 5.70
CA LEU A 1021 31.72 -22.17 6.63
C LEU A 1021 30.94 -20.96 6.09
N GLU A 1022 31.59 -20.04 5.37
CA GLU A 1022 30.91 -18.94 4.68
C GLU A 1022 29.98 -19.45 3.56
N ALA A 1023 30.38 -20.51 2.84
CA ALA A 1023 29.53 -21.20 1.87
C ALA A 1023 28.34 -21.93 2.52
N GLU A 1024 28.54 -22.63 3.65
CA GLU A 1024 27.45 -23.25 4.42
C GLU A 1024 26.48 -22.19 4.98
N ILE A 1025 26.97 -21.06 5.47
CA ILE A 1025 26.16 -19.92 5.90
C ILE A 1025 25.36 -19.32 4.73
N GLY A 1026 25.94 -19.28 3.52
CA GLY A 1026 25.22 -18.90 2.30
C GLY A 1026 24.07 -19.84 1.96
N GLN A 1027 24.30 -21.15 2.02
CA GLN A 1027 23.27 -22.18 1.80
C GLN A 1027 22.17 -22.12 2.87
N LEU A 1028 22.54 -21.90 4.14
CA LEU A 1028 21.59 -21.76 5.25
C LEU A 1028 20.73 -20.49 5.13
N ARG A 1029 21.25 -19.40 4.56
CA ARG A 1029 20.42 -18.23 4.20
C ARG A 1029 19.45 -18.58 3.08
N GLY A 1030 19.91 -19.17 1.97
CA GLY A 1030 19.03 -19.60 0.88
C GLY A 1030 17.87 -20.49 1.36
N LEU A 1031 18.16 -21.48 2.21
CA LEU A 1031 17.13 -22.33 2.84
C LEU A 1031 16.22 -21.59 3.83
N SER A 1032 16.71 -20.52 4.48
CA SER A 1032 15.90 -19.65 5.33
C SER A 1032 14.97 -18.75 4.51
N ASP A 1033 15.44 -18.27 3.37
CA ASP A 1033 14.70 -17.41 2.44
C ASP A 1033 13.62 -18.23 1.69
N GLU A 1034 13.95 -19.46 1.24
CA GLU A 1034 13.00 -20.44 0.74
C GLU A 1034 11.94 -20.79 1.80
N LYS A 1035 12.34 -20.99 3.06
CA LYS A 1035 11.41 -21.22 4.17
C LYS A 1035 10.49 -20.02 4.41
N ALA A 1036 11.00 -18.79 4.32
CA ALA A 1036 10.20 -17.58 4.45
C ALA A 1036 9.18 -17.45 3.29
N HIS A 1037 9.60 -17.75 2.05
CA HIS A 1037 8.72 -17.79 0.88
C HIS A 1037 7.60 -18.84 1.05
N LEU A 1038 7.94 -20.06 1.46
CA LEU A 1038 6.97 -21.13 1.70
C LEU A 1038 6.00 -20.83 2.85
N LEU A 1039 6.42 -20.05 3.86
CA LEU A 1039 5.53 -19.55 4.91
C LEU A 1039 4.59 -18.47 4.36
N GLN A 1040 5.08 -17.53 3.54
CA GLN A 1040 4.23 -16.53 2.89
C GLN A 1040 3.20 -17.20 1.96
N GLU A 1041 3.59 -18.18 1.14
CA GLU A 1041 2.66 -18.94 0.29
C GLU A 1041 1.61 -19.70 1.12
N ALA A 1042 1.98 -20.24 2.28
CA ALA A 1042 1.04 -20.91 3.18
C ALA A 1042 0.06 -19.91 3.84
N GLU A 1043 0.50 -18.69 4.16
CA GLU A 1043 -0.37 -17.62 4.66
C GLU A 1043 -1.29 -17.07 3.56
N GLU A 1044 -0.80 -16.88 2.34
CA GLU A 1044 -1.62 -16.50 1.18
C GLU A 1044 -2.67 -17.58 0.86
N GLN A 1045 -2.31 -18.87 0.89
CA GLN A 1045 -3.28 -19.97 0.76
C GLN A 1045 -4.29 -20.02 1.93
N LYS A 1046 -3.87 -19.71 3.16
CA LYS A 1046 -4.77 -19.61 4.32
C LYS A 1046 -5.77 -18.47 4.14
N LEU A 1047 -5.34 -17.31 3.64
CA LEU A 1047 -6.21 -16.17 3.34
C LEU A 1047 -7.19 -16.46 2.19
N VAL A 1048 -6.75 -17.19 1.15
CA VAL A 1048 -7.63 -17.66 0.07
C VAL A 1048 -8.68 -18.64 0.60
N ASN A 1049 -8.29 -19.60 1.45
CA ASN A 1049 -9.23 -20.52 2.08
C ASN A 1049 -10.22 -19.79 3.01
N GLN A 1050 -9.76 -18.79 3.78
CA GLN A 1050 -10.65 -17.96 4.59
C GLN A 1050 -11.68 -17.20 3.74
N ARG A 1051 -11.28 -16.62 2.60
CA ARG A 1051 -12.21 -15.98 1.65
C ARG A 1051 -13.20 -16.99 1.03
N LEU A 1052 -12.74 -18.21 0.73
CA LEU A 1052 -13.62 -19.28 0.26
C LEU A 1052 -14.61 -19.73 1.34
N GLU A 1053 -14.22 -19.75 2.61
CA GLU A 1053 -15.17 -19.98 3.71
C GLU A 1053 -16.12 -18.78 3.97
N GLU A 1054 -15.65 -17.54 3.88
CA GLU A 1054 -16.47 -16.32 3.96
C GLU A 1054 -17.57 -16.37 2.88
N THR A 1055 -17.19 -16.56 1.62
CA THR A 1055 -18.13 -16.67 0.47
C THR A 1055 -19.03 -17.91 0.53
N ASN A 1056 -18.57 -19.05 1.05
CA ASN A 1056 -19.46 -20.20 1.29
C ASN A 1056 -20.52 -19.89 2.37
N ARG A 1057 -20.16 -19.21 3.47
CA ARG A 1057 -21.13 -18.77 4.49
C ARG A 1057 -22.12 -17.74 3.94
N GLU A 1058 -21.68 -16.85 3.05
CA GLU A 1058 -22.57 -15.93 2.33
C GLU A 1058 -23.55 -16.67 1.41
N LEU A 1059 -23.07 -17.67 0.65
CA LEU A 1059 -23.90 -18.50 -0.21
C LEU A 1059 -24.89 -19.37 0.60
N GLU A 1060 -24.48 -19.92 1.74
CA GLU A 1060 -25.37 -20.60 2.69
C GLU A 1060 -26.42 -19.64 3.25
N GLY A 1061 -26.03 -18.42 3.62
CA GLY A 1061 -26.94 -17.36 4.06
C GLY A 1061 -27.93 -16.92 2.99
N LEU A 1062 -27.51 -16.80 1.73
CA LEU A 1062 -28.38 -16.50 0.59
C LEU A 1062 -29.32 -17.68 0.27
N LEU A 1063 -28.84 -18.93 0.35
CA LEU A 1063 -29.67 -20.12 0.24
C LEU A 1063 -30.72 -20.18 1.34
N GLN A 1064 -30.38 -19.79 2.57
CA GLN A 1064 -31.29 -19.79 3.71
C GLN A 1064 -32.32 -18.66 3.63
N LYS A 1065 -31.91 -17.46 3.18
CA LYS A 1065 -32.84 -16.37 2.82
C LYS A 1065 -33.79 -16.77 1.68
N SER A 1066 -33.28 -17.45 0.65
CA SER A 1066 -34.09 -17.96 -0.46
C SER A 1066 -35.10 -19.02 0.00
N LYS A 1067 -34.70 -19.94 0.90
CA LYS A 1067 -35.62 -20.90 1.52
C LYS A 1067 -36.70 -20.19 2.36
N ALA A 1068 -36.32 -19.24 3.21
CA ALA A 1068 -37.26 -18.47 4.02
C ALA A 1068 -38.28 -17.74 3.14
N TYR A 1069 -37.84 -17.08 2.06
CA TYR A 1069 -38.72 -16.44 1.09
C TYR A 1069 -39.67 -17.44 0.40
N CYS A 1070 -39.20 -18.62 0.01
CA CYS A 1070 -40.05 -19.67 -0.55
C CYS A 1070 -41.06 -20.23 0.47
N GLU A 1071 -40.70 -20.34 1.74
CA GLU A 1071 -41.61 -20.73 2.83
C GLU A 1071 -42.65 -19.63 3.13
N GLU A 1072 -42.24 -18.37 3.13
CA GLU A 1072 -43.15 -17.22 3.28
C GLU A 1072 -44.12 -17.11 2.10
N LEU A 1073 -43.66 -17.32 0.86
CA LEU A 1073 -44.51 -17.38 -0.32
C LEU A 1073 -45.48 -18.58 -0.27
N SER A 1074 -45.05 -19.73 0.28
CA SER A 1074 -45.95 -20.87 0.53
C SER A 1074 -47.03 -20.47 1.54
N ARG A 1075 -46.64 -19.93 2.70
CA ARG A 1075 -47.58 -19.48 3.76
C ARG A 1075 -48.55 -18.43 3.25
N ASP A 1076 -48.09 -17.41 2.52
CA ASP A 1076 -48.95 -16.38 1.92
C ASP A 1076 -49.91 -16.99 0.88
N SER A 1077 -49.47 -17.99 0.11
CA SER A 1077 -50.37 -18.72 -0.80
C SER A 1077 -51.40 -19.58 -0.04
N GLU A 1078 -51.00 -20.23 1.05
CA GLU A 1078 -51.87 -21.03 1.92
C GLU A 1078 -52.90 -20.15 2.66
N ASP A 1079 -52.48 -18.97 3.13
CA ASP A 1079 -53.32 -17.92 3.72
C ASP A 1079 -54.32 -17.37 2.71
N LYS A 1080 -53.88 -17.06 1.48
CA LYS A 1080 -54.75 -16.58 0.39
C LYS A 1080 -55.77 -17.64 -0.01
N VAL A 1081 -55.34 -18.90 -0.16
CA VAL A 1081 -56.25 -20.04 -0.40
C VAL A 1081 -57.23 -20.22 0.77
N SER A 1082 -56.78 -20.06 2.02
CA SER A 1082 -57.64 -20.16 3.20
C SER A 1082 -58.70 -19.05 3.23
N ARG A 1083 -58.31 -17.79 2.99
CA ARG A 1083 -59.24 -16.65 2.89
C ARG A 1083 -60.22 -16.81 1.72
N VAL A 1084 -59.78 -17.34 0.58
CA VAL A 1084 -60.67 -17.66 -0.55
C VAL A 1084 -61.65 -18.78 -0.19
N GLN A 1085 -61.23 -19.82 0.54
CA GLN A 1085 -62.14 -20.84 1.05
C GLN A 1085 -63.11 -20.32 2.11
N GLU A 1086 -62.69 -19.38 2.97
CA GLU A 1086 -63.57 -18.72 3.94
C GLU A 1086 -64.59 -17.82 3.25
N PHE A 1087 -64.17 -17.03 2.26
CA PHE A 1087 -65.07 -16.23 1.43
C PHE A 1087 -66.05 -17.11 0.65
N ALA A 1088 -65.59 -18.22 0.07
CA ALA A 1088 -66.47 -19.19 -0.59
C ALA A 1088 -67.48 -19.82 0.39
N ARG A 1089 -67.08 -20.14 1.63
CA ARG A 1089 -68.00 -20.60 2.69
C ARG A 1089 -68.98 -19.51 3.12
N HIS A 1090 -68.57 -18.24 3.13
CA HIS A 1090 -69.44 -17.11 3.43
C HIS A 1090 -70.50 -16.94 2.34
N VAL A 1091 -70.10 -16.93 1.07
CA VAL A 1091 -71.01 -16.85 -0.08
C VAL A 1091 -71.93 -18.08 -0.16
N GLU A 1092 -71.43 -19.29 0.15
CA GLU A 1092 -72.29 -20.48 0.31
C GLU A 1092 -73.32 -20.31 1.43
N GLN A 1093 -72.97 -19.65 2.54
CA GLN A 1093 -73.88 -19.44 3.67
C GLN A 1093 -74.89 -18.33 3.36
N GLU A 1094 -74.47 -17.21 2.77
CA GLU A 1094 -75.38 -16.17 2.28
C GLU A 1094 -76.36 -16.71 1.24
N ALA A 1095 -75.89 -17.56 0.32
CA ALA A 1095 -76.76 -18.23 -0.64
C ALA A 1095 -77.76 -19.20 0.03
N ARG A 1096 -77.37 -19.90 1.11
CA ARG A 1096 -78.29 -20.73 1.91
C ARG A 1096 -79.30 -19.88 2.68
N ASP A 1097 -78.86 -18.81 3.32
CA ASP A 1097 -79.71 -17.91 4.10
C ASP A 1097 -80.71 -17.16 3.19
N GLU A 1098 -80.32 -16.84 1.96
CA GLU A 1098 -81.19 -16.29 0.92
C GLU A 1098 -82.16 -17.35 0.37
N ILE A 1099 -81.71 -18.58 0.14
CA ILE A 1099 -82.60 -19.70 -0.23
C ILE A 1099 -83.64 -19.97 0.87
N ASP A 1100 -83.26 -19.94 2.15
CA ASP A 1100 -84.17 -20.12 3.28
C ASP A 1100 -85.12 -18.92 3.45
N ARG A 1101 -84.67 -17.69 3.17
CA ARG A 1101 -85.56 -16.51 3.11
C ARG A 1101 -86.58 -16.64 1.98
N ILE A 1102 -86.14 -16.94 0.77
CA ILE A 1102 -87.00 -17.17 -0.40
C ILE A 1102 -87.96 -18.34 -0.13
N ALA A 1103 -87.52 -19.40 0.56
CA ALA A 1103 -88.38 -20.51 0.96
C ALA A 1103 -89.42 -20.10 2.01
N HIS A 1104 -89.06 -19.21 2.95
CA HIS A 1104 -90.00 -18.65 3.92
C HIS A 1104 -91.03 -17.72 3.26
N GLU A 1105 -90.60 -16.82 2.38
CA GLU A 1105 -91.48 -15.93 1.61
C GLU A 1105 -92.42 -16.72 0.69
N ASN A 1106 -91.92 -17.77 0.01
CA ASN A 1106 -92.76 -18.72 -0.72
C ASN A 1106 -93.72 -19.51 0.20
N GLY A 1107 -93.39 -19.68 1.49
CA GLY A 1107 -94.29 -20.20 2.51
C GLY A 1107 -95.43 -19.21 2.79
N VAL A 1108 -95.11 -17.96 3.11
CA VAL A 1108 -96.10 -16.89 3.35
C VAL A 1108 -97.01 -16.68 2.14
N LEU A 1109 -96.46 -16.64 0.92
CA LEU A 1109 -97.25 -16.52 -0.31
C LEU A 1109 -98.17 -17.73 -0.55
N ARG A 1110 -97.79 -18.94 -0.10
CA ARG A 1110 -98.69 -20.11 -0.14
C ARG A 1110 -99.80 -20.00 0.89
N ASP A 1111 -99.51 -19.55 2.10
CA ASP A 1111 -100.50 -19.33 3.15
C ASP A 1111 -101.48 -18.21 2.76
N GLU A 1112 -101.02 -17.16 2.06
CA GLU A 1112 -101.86 -16.11 1.48
C GLU A 1112 -102.71 -16.63 0.31
N LEU A 1113 -102.15 -17.45 -0.58
CA LEU A 1113 -102.91 -18.09 -1.66
C LEU A 1113 -103.95 -19.09 -1.14
N GLU A 1114 -103.67 -19.82 -0.05
CA GLU A 1114 -104.64 -20.69 0.62
C GLU A 1114 -105.74 -19.87 1.30
N GLN A 1115 -105.40 -18.76 1.96
CA GLN A 1115 -106.39 -17.80 2.49
C GLN A 1115 -107.27 -17.19 1.40
N LEU A 1116 -106.70 -16.81 0.25
CA LEU A 1116 -107.46 -16.30 -0.91
C LEU A 1116 -108.35 -17.39 -1.52
N ALA A 1117 -107.87 -18.62 -1.62
CA ALA A 1117 -108.67 -19.76 -2.08
C ALA A 1117 -109.83 -20.06 -1.13
N GLN A 1118 -109.59 -20.03 0.18
CA GLN A 1118 -110.61 -20.19 1.22
C GLN A 1118 -111.64 -19.06 1.18
N ALA A 1119 -111.21 -17.80 1.04
CA ALA A 1119 -112.11 -16.65 0.89
C ALA A 1119 -112.97 -16.75 -0.38
N ARG A 1120 -112.41 -17.22 -1.50
CA ARG A 1120 -113.16 -17.52 -2.73
C ARG A 1120 -114.13 -18.70 -2.57
N PHE A 1121 -113.78 -19.70 -1.77
CA PHE A 1121 -114.68 -20.81 -1.44
C PHE A 1121 -115.85 -20.33 -0.57
N GLU A 1122 -115.60 -19.46 0.41
CA GLU A 1122 -116.63 -18.82 1.24
C GLU A 1122 -117.55 -17.88 0.42
N GLU A 1123 -116.98 -17.07 -0.47
CA GLU A 1123 -117.74 -16.27 -1.44
C GLU A 1123 -118.62 -17.15 -2.34
N THR A 1124 -118.09 -18.29 -2.81
CA THR A 1124 -118.84 -19.25 -3.63
C THR A 1124 -119.98 -19.90 -2.85
N ASN A 1125 -119.74 -20.31 -1.60
CA ASN A 1125 -120.77 -20.84 -0.71
C ASN A 1125 -121.87 -19.79 -0.41
N ALA A 1126 -121.50 -18.52 -0.20
CA ALA A 1126 -122.46 -17.43 -0.06
C ALA A 1126 -123.26 -17.21 -1.36
N HIS A 1127 -122.63 -17.37 -2.53
CA HIS A 1127 -123.30 -17.32 -3.82
C HIS A 1127 -124.28 -18.48 -4.03
N ASP A 1128 -123.94 -19.69 -3.59
CA ASP A 1128 -124.84 -20.85 -3.63
C ASP A 1128 -125.97 -20.75 -2.60
N GLU A 1129 -125.72 -20.22 -1.40
CA GLU A 1129 -126.80 -19.84 -0.46
C GLU A 1129 -127.77 -18.83 -1.10
N LEU A 1130 -127.26 -17.84 -1.83
CA LEU A 1130 -128.09 -16.87 -2.56
C LEU A 1130 -128.86 -17.53 -3.72
N ARG A 1131 -128.27 -18.50 -4.43
CA ARG A 1131 -128.98 -19.30 -5.45
C ARG A 1131 -130.09 -20.14 -4.81
N VAL A 1132 -129.85 -20.77 -3.65
CA VAL A 1132 -130.88 -21.53 -2.91
C VAL A 1132 -132.01 -20.60 -2.48
N LYS A 1133 -131.70 -19.46 -1.84
CA LYS A 1133 -132.73 -18.46 -1.44
C LYS A 1133 -133.51 -17.92 -2.64
N LEU A 1134 -132.87 -17.76 -3.80
CA LEU A 1134 -133.52 -17.32 -5.04
C LEU A 1134 -134.43 -18.43 -5.62
N ALA A 1135 -134.03 -19.71 -5.52
CA ALA A 1135 -134.87 -20.85 -5.87
C ALA A 1135 -136.04 -21.04 -4.90
N GLU A 1136 -135.84 -20.80 -3.59
CA GLU A 1136 -136.92 -20.76 -2.59
C GLU A 1136 -137.91 -19.64 -2.90
N LEU A 1137 -137.44 -18.42 -3.20
CA LEU A 1137 -138.30 -17.30 -3.62
C LEU A 1137 -139.04 -17.60 -4.94
N GLN A 1138 -138.42 -18.31 -5.88
CA GLN A 1138 -139.12 -18.82 -7.07
C GLN A 1138 -140.18 -19.87 -6.71
N ALA A 1139 -139.91 -20.77 -5.77
CA ALA A 1139 -140.88 -21.75 -5.29
C ALA A 1139 -142.06 -21.07 -4.55
N GLU A 1140 -141.80 -20.09 -3.70
CA GLU A 1140 -142.84 -19.27 -3.06
C GLU A 1140 -143.66 -18.50 -4.10
N ASN A 1141 -143.02 -17.88 -5.10
CA ASN A 1141 -143.72 -17.19 -6.19
C ASN A 1141 -144.59 -18.16 -7.00
N ASN A 1142 -144.11 -19.37 -7.30
CA ASN A 1142 -144.90 -20.41 -7.94
C ASN A 1142 -146.09 -20.86 -7.07
N VAL A 1143 -145.92 -20.98 -5.75
CA VAL A 1143 -147.01 -21.30 -4.81
C VAL A 1143 -148.01 -20.15 -4.68
N LEU A 1144 -147.55 -18.89 -4.67
CA LEU A 1144 -148.39 -17.70 -4.66
C LEU A 1144 -149.18 -17.55 -5.96
N SER A 1145 -148.54 -17.80 -7.11
CA SER A 1145 -149.17 -17.80 -8.43
C SER A 1145 -150.19 -18.94 -8.57
N ALA A 1146 -149.87 -20.15 -8.10
CA ALA A 1146 -150.83 -21.25 -8.02
C ALA A 1146 -151.98 -20.94 -7.05
N ARG A 1147 -151.73 -20.25 -5.93
CA ARG A 1147 -152.76 -19.78 -4.99
C ARG A 1147 -153.61 -18.66 -5.58
N ALA A 1148 -153.05 -17.78 -6.39
CA ALA A 1148 -153.76 -16.75 -7.13
C ALA A 1148 -154.70 -17.38 -8.18
N HIS A 1149 -154.19 -18.27 -9.05
CA HIS A 1149 -155.05 -19.03 -9.97
C HIS A 1149 -156.15 -19.81 -9.25
N ARG A 1150 -155.86 -20.40 -8.08
CA ARG A 1150 -156.86 -21.13 -7.27
C ARG A 1150 -157.89 -20.20 -6.61
N LEU A 1151 -157.52 -18.96 -6.31
CA LEU A 1151 -158.44 -17.91 -5.89
C LEU A 1151 -159.33 -17.45 -7.06
N THR A 1152 -158.75 -17.21 -8.24
CA THR A 1152 -159.51 -16.91 -9.48
C THR A 1152 -160.53 -18.02 -9.77
N GLN A 1153 -160.12 -19.29 -9.66
CA GLN A 1153 -160.97 -20.47 -9.86
C GLN A 1153 -162.02 -20.69 -8.75
N GLN A 1154 -161.89 -20.04 -7.58
CA GLN A 1154 -162.90 -20.06 -6.51
C GLN A 1154 -163.85 -18.86 -6.61
N LEU A 1155 -163.37 -17.70 -7.06
CA LEU A 1155 -164.17 -16.51 -7.33
C LEU A 1155 -165.10 -16.71 -8.55
N SER A 1156 -164.64 -17.46 -9.56
CA SER A 1156 -165.43 -17.83 -10.74
C SER A 1156 -166.62 -18.78 -10.46
N GLN A 1157 -166.90 -19.14 -9.20
CA GLN A 1157 -168.07 -19.92 -8.80
C GLN A 1157 -169.25 -19.07 -8.28
N TYR A 1158 -169.07 -17.75 -8.12
CA TYR A 1158 -170.06 -16.87 -7.48
C TYR A 1158 -170.41 -15.58 -8.25
N THR A 1159 -169.80 -15.35 -9.42
CA THR A 1159 -170.11 -14.21 -10.32
C THR A 1159 -169.90 -14.58 -11.78
N ASP A 1160 -170.95 -14.39 -12.60
CA ASP A 1160 -170.87 -14.37 -14.06
C ASP A 1160 -170.41 -12.97 -14.57
N LEU A 1161 -169.87 -12.94 -15.80
CA LEU A 1161 -169.37 -11.79 -16.58
C LEU A 1161 -167.94 -11.30 -16.24
N PRO A 1162 -167.14 -10.91 -17.26
CA PRO A 1162 -166.98 -11.56 -18.57
C PRO A 1162 -165.49 -11.76 -18.94
N GLU A 1163 -165.23 -12.21 -20.17
CA GLU A 1163 -163.91 -12.55 -20.70
C GLU A 1163 -162.97 -11.34 -20.87
N ASP A 1164 -161.80 -11.35 -20.22
CA ASP A 1164 -160.63 -10.49 -20.47
C ASP A 1164 -159.38 -11.16 -19.85
N ASP A 1165 -158.84 -12.21 -20.48
CA ASP A 1165 -157.77 -13.06 -19.90
C ASP A 1165 -156.80 -13.66 -20.95
N GLU A 1166 -156.08 -12.81 -21.69
CA GLU A 1166 -154.94 -13.20 -22.56
C GLU A 1166 -153.62 -12.50 -22.16
N LEU A 1167 -153.18 -12.71 -20.91
CA LEU A 1167 -151.83 -12.33 -20.44
C LEU A 1167 -151.08 -13.50 -19.78
N ALA A 1168 -151.02 -14.64 -20.47
CA ALA A 1168 -150.32 -15.85 -19.98
C ALA A 1168 -149.58 -16.65 -21.08
N ALA A 1169 -148.91 -15.98 -22.02
CA ALA A 1169 -148.09 -16.62 -23.07
C ALA A 1169 -146.59 -16.32 -22.86
N ALA A 1170 -145.94 -17.13 -22.01
CA ALA A 1170 -144.50 -17.02 -21.78
C ALA A 1170 -143.67 -17.83 -22.81
N GLY A 1171 -142.63 -17.20 -23.36
CA GLY A 1171 -141.46 -17.87 -23.91
C GLY A 1171 -141.44 -18.18 -25.41
N GLN A 1172 -140.70 -17.38 -26.17
CA GLN A 1172 -139.64 -17.90 -27.07
C GLN A 1172 -138.72 -16.78 -27.61
N GLY A 1173 -137.41 -17.03 -27.58
CA GLY A 1173 -136.42 -16.52 -28.54
C GLY A 1173 -136.08 -15.01 -28.55
N GLN A 1174 -135.03 -14.64 -27.82
CA GLN A 1174 -133.78 -14.11 -28.41
C GLN A 1174 -132.72 -13.85 -27.31
N THR A 1175 -132.03 -14.91 -26.89
CA THR A 1175 -130.72 -14.80 -26.24
C THR A 1175 -129.65 -14.54 -27.31
N PRO A 1176 -128.69 -13.63 -27.11
CA PRO A 1176 -127.42 -13.65 -27.84
C PRO A 1176 -126.75 -15.01 -27.66
N ASP A 1177 -126.04 -15.53 -28.67
CA ASP A 1177 -125.48 -16.87 -28.58
C ASP A 1177 -124.25 -16.89 -27.68
N LEU A 1178 -124.42 -17.41 -26.46
CA LEU A 1178 -123.33 -17.62 -25.52
C LEU A 1178 -122.30 -18.64 -26.06
N TRP A 1179 -122.63 -19.46 -27.06
CA TRP A 1179 -121.63 -20.30 -27.74
C TRP A 1179 -120.69 -19.51 -28.64
N GLU A 1180 -121.12 -18.43 -29.29
CA GLU A 1180 -120.18 -17.55 -30.02
C GLU A 1180 -119.28 -16.79 -29.03
N LEU A 1181 -119.82 -16.37 -27.88
CA LEU A 1181 -119.03 -15.68 -26.85
C LEU A 1181 -118.02 -16.63 -26.17
N LEU A 1182 -118.40 -17.89 -25.92
CA LEU A 1182 -117.51 -18.93 -25.38
C LEU A 1182 -116.53 -19.47 -26.44
N SER A 1183 -116.91 -19.57 -27.72
CA SER A 1183 -115.96 -19.96 -28.77
C SER A 1183 -114.94 -18.85 -29.01
N SER A 1184 -115.38 -17.59 -29.09
CA SER A 1184 -114.50 -16.42 -29.18
C SER A 1184 -113.56 -16.33 -27.97
N GLY A 1185 -114.09 -16.48 -26.75
CA GLY A 1185 -113.28 -16.48 -25.53
C GLY A 1185 -112.29 -17.65 -25.46
N MET A 1186 -112.65 -18.84 -25.95
CA MET A 1186 -111.77 -20.01 -25.92
C MET A 1186 -110.79 -20.06 -27.10
N GLU A 1187 -111.10 -19.43 -28.24
CA GLU A 1187 -110.12 -19.18 -29.31
C GLU A 1187 -109.13 -18.09 -28.91
N GLN A 1188 -109.57 -17.03 -28.21
CA GLN A 1188 -108.69 -16.02 -27.61
C GLN A 1188 -107.74 -16.67 -26.59
N LEU A 1189 -108.27 -17.41 -25.62
CA LEU A 1189 -107.46 -18.08 -24.59
C LEU A 1189 -106.53 -19.16 -25.19
N LYS A 1190 -106.93 -19.81 -26.30
CA LYS A 1190 -106.03 -20.68 -27.09
C LYS A 1190 -104.94 -19.90 -27.82
N ALA A 1191 -105.24 -18.73 -28.40
CA ALA A 1191 -104.24 -17.88 -29.03
C ALA A 1191 -103.22 -17.35 -28.01
N ASP A 1192 -103.69 -16.96 -26.82
CA ASP A 1192 -102.85 -16.49 -25.71
C ASP A 1192 -101.97 -17.64 -25.16
N LEU A 1193 -102.49 -18.87 -25.06
CA LEU A 1193 -101.70 -20.07 -24.74
C LEU A 1193 -100.70 -20.45 -25.85
N GLU A 1194 -101.05 -20.30 -27.13
CA GLU A 1194 -100.11 -20.47 -28.24
C GLU A 1194 -99.06 -19.36 -28.30
N LEU A 1195 -99.33 -18.18 -27.73
CA LEU A 1195 -98.36 -17.11 -27.55
C LEU A 1195 -97.40 -17.43 -26.40
N ALA A 1196 -97.94 -17.78 -25.22
CA ALA A 1196 -97.16 -18.20 -24.05
C ALA A 1196 -96.28 -19.43 -24.35
N SER A 1197 -96.79 -20.40 -25.11
CA SER A 1197 -96.01 -21.57 -25.54
C SER A 1197 -94.87 -21.20 -26.50
N LYS A 1198 -95.04 -20.17 -27.34
CA LYS A 1198 -93.97 -19.66 -28.20
C LYS A 1198 -92.92 -18.88 -27.40
N TYR A 1199 -93.33 -18.11 -26.39
CA TYR A 1199 -92.39 -17.43 -25.50
C TYR A 1199 -91.57 -18.44 -24.67
N ALA A 1200 -92.19 -19.45 -24.07
CA ALA A 1200 -91.48 -20.54 -23.40
C ALA A 1200 -90.50 -21.26 -24.35
N ALA A 1201 -90.96 -21.61 -25.56
CA ALA A 1201 -90.10 -22.24 -26.58
C ALA A 1201 -88.98 -21.31 -27.12
N SER A 1202 -89.10 -19.98 -26.97
CA SER A 1202 -88.02 -19.05 -27.30
C SER A 1202 -86.97 -18.92 -26.20
N ILE A 1203 -87.33 -19.18 -24.94
CA ILE A 1203 -86.41 -19.17 -23.79
C ILE A 1203 -85.59 -20.47 -23.74
N ASP A 1204 -86.23 -21.63 -23.97
CA ASP A 1204 -85.54 -22.93 -24.12
C ASP A 1204 -84.65 -23.01 -25.38
N ALA A 1205 -84.80 -22.09 -26.33
CA ALA A 1205 -84.01 -22.04 -27.57
C ALA A 1205 -82.79 -21.10 -27.50
N SER A 1206 -82.59 -20.38 -26.39
CA SER A 1206 -81.51 -19.38 -26.23
C SER A 1206 -80.47 -19.73 -25.15
N SER A 1207 -80.49 -20.96 -24.62
CA SER A 1207 -79.62 -21.40 -23.50
C SER A 1207 -78.53 -22.41 -23.89
N VAL A 1208 -78.30 -22.65 -25.19
CA VAL A 1208 -77.30 -23.64 -25.67
C VAL A 1208 -76.43 -23.07 -26.81
N ASP A 1209 -75.57 -22.11 -26.47
CA ASP A 1209 -74.17 -22.09 -26.93
C ASP A 1209 -73.31 -21.37 -25.88
N GLY A 1210 -72.05 -21.78 -25.69
CA GLY A 1210 -71.18 -21.25 -24.62
C GLY A 1210 -70.75 -22.23 -23.51
N GLY A 1211 -70.52 -23.50 -23.84
CA GLY A 1211 -69.99 -24.51 -22.91
C GLY A 1211 -68.49 -24.78 -23.09
N ILE A 1212 -67.62 -23.94 -22.49
CA ILE A 1212 -66.17 -24.17 -22.36
C ILE A 1212 -65.75 -23.77 -20.94
N GLY A 1213 -65.08 -24.67 -20.22
CA GLY A 1213 -64.81 -24.54 -18.78
C GLY A 1213 -65.90 -25.19 -17.92
N ASP A 1214 -65.60 -26.02 -16.92
CA ASP A 1214 -64.27 -26.52 -16.53
C ASP A 1214 -64.33 -27.87 -15.78
N GLU A 1215 -63.15 -28.40 -15.46
CA GLU A 1215 -62.80 -29.42 -14.46
C GLU A 1215 -63.45 -30.81 -14.50
N SER A 1216 -62.59 -31.83 -14.72
CA SER A 1216 -62.62 -33.11 -13.98
C SER A 1216 -61.37 -33.96 -14.28
N PHE A 1217 -60.24 -33.64 -13.65
CA PHE A 1217 -59.12 -34.58 -13.52
C PHE A 1217 -58.81 -34.79 -12.03
N THR A 1218 -59.42 -35.80 -11.44
CA THR A 1218 -59.21 -36.16 -10.03
C THR A 1218 -57.87 -36.86 -9.83
N VAL A 1219 -57.12 -36.46 -8.80
CA VAL A 1219 -55.94 -37.19 -8.32
C VAL A 1219 -56.40 -38.44 -7.57
N ALA A 1220 -55.93 -39.62 -7.97
CA ALA A 1220 -56.23 -40.89 -7.29
C ALA A 1220 -55.17 -42.00 -7.50
N ASN A 1221 -53.88 -41.65 -7.58
CA ASN A 1221 -52.72 -42.47 -7.16
C ASN A 1221 -51.40 -41.71 -7.40
#